data_AF-A0AA92CI39-F1
#
_entry.id   AF-A0AA92CI39-F1
#
_cell.length_a   1.000
_cell.length_b   1.000
_cell.length_c   1.000
_cell.angle_alpha   90.00
_cell.angle_beta   90.00
_cell.angle_gamma   90.00
#
_symmetry.space_group_name_H-M   'P 1'
#
loop_
_entity.id
_entity.type
_entity.pdbx_description
1 polymer ?
#
loop_
_entity_poly.entity_id
_entity_poly.type
_entity_poly.pdbx_seq_one_letter_code
_entity_poly.pdbx_strand_id
1 'polypeptide(L)'
;MAEPDWLSDLVASLTGGKGNDHMGGTTGDDTMSADLGDDTVAGEEGDDVIDGGGGDDIIFGDMGDGFDQGIDASPLELKLSNLQSVSHDGWTGSSGDNAVFSDIATLEDGSTVWGRLVLVEKSNPNMWVEFGYAEGAEVLLDGDQPGDRATFRLEFFDPVTGDPIYLNSTATFNDVDDNSYAGDAEAVIIDGNSFTSFGVSADSSLNTSIDGNMVTATGTELNDYTDQDAWFSAGFEDRSSIEFTLQTRDGLAGFTLSGDVIDDAVVTTIEQGNDTVLAGDGNDVVLGQGGDDSLFGEEGHDSLDGGAGNDFMEGGIGNDTLIGGDGADTLAGGDGDDFIEGGLGNDYMTTGIGNDTLIGGEGDDTLKNSAGDDSLVGGVGNDSIVATDGNDTLEGGEGNDTLYGGNDNDSLDGGTGDDSMDGGTGNDTLIGGDGADTIAGGDGDDYIEGGLGNDYLTTGLGNDTLIGGEGDDTLKNSAGDDSLVGGVGNDSIVATDGNDTLEGGDGNDTMYGGNHNDLLVGGAGDDLMFGEADADVFQMSDGFGNDTLTGGEAGVDYDTVDMSAVTTGVSVTYTGNEAGTITDGADTITFSEIEALTLTDQADVVDASADASGVKIDSGAGDDTIKMGAGDDSITSGAGYDQMVLTTSGGVDTIGDFDMGDDDSDSFFNDQLDVSELTGGTGPDGAIRTIDVTVTDDGFGNALLSFPGGEKLVLSGVAPGDISSHAQLMSAGIPCFTPEVLLATSRGAVPAGRIRVGDLLQTADNGFQPVIWVGKRELSPAELALRPELRPYCLRPDGLLRPERPMLLSPQHRLLVNRRTFDRETPFGESFLSAKLLAEVDENCGQLSEVTGPVTYVHLMTERHEVIFAEGIATETFWPGPEAIRGLSAEDLRELLYLFPELAAVHGLTGEEGRGYVRTGYGDLARQSLKRRDLQHLPAA
;
A
#
# COMPACT_ATOMS: atom_id res chain seq x y z
N MET A 1 -1.69 -62.30 -66.01
CA MET A 1 -2.99 -62.77 -65.48
C MET A 1 -2.86 -62.60 -63.99
N ALA A 2 -3.80 -61.92 -63.34
CA ALA A 2 -3.84 -61.90 -61.89
C ALA A 2 -4.12 -63.31 -61.35
N GLU A 3 -3.59 -63.60 -60.17
CA GLU A 3 -4.25 -64.31 -59.06
C GLU A 3 -3.23 -64.43 -57.91
N PRO A 4 -3.65 -64.35 -56.62
CA PRO A 4 -5.00 -64.07 -56.13
C PRO A 4 -5.09 -62.93 -55.08
N ASP A 5 -6.32 -62.61 -54.70
CA ASP A 5 -6.76 -61.41 -54.00
C ASP A 5 -7.59 -61.85 -52.78
N TRP A 6 -6.93 -62.37 -51.73
CA TRP A 6 -7.58 -62.88 -50.50
C TRP A 6 -6.62 -62.91 -49.29
N LEU A 7 -6.30 -61.75 -48.72
CA LEU A 7 -6.09 -61.49 -47.28
C LEU A 7 -5.60 -60.05 -47.05
N SER A 8 -6.19 -59.10 -47.79
CA SER A 8 -6.30 -57.73 -47.31
C SER A 8 -7.54 -57.67 -46.41
N ASP A 9 -7.36 -57.09 -45.23
CA ASP A 9 -8.38 -56.46 -44.40
C ASP A 9 -9.58 -57.37 -44.07
N LEU A 10 -9.35 -58.23 -43.07
CA LEU A 10 -10.44 -58.85 -42.31
C LEU A 10 -10.43 -58.23 -40.92
N VAL A 11 -11.19 -57.12 -40.76
CA VAL A 11 -11.60 -56.54 -39.46
C VAL A 11 -11.76 -57.66 -38.44
N ALA A 12 -10.85 -57.75 -37.49
CA ALA A 12 -10.80 -58.80 -36.50
C ALA A 12 -11.80 -58.46 -35.39
N SER A 13 -13.00 -59.02 -35.54
CA SER A 13 -13.94 -59.05 -34.42
C SER A 13 -13.48 -60.12 -33.42
N LEU A 14 -12.85 -59.69 -32.33
CA LEU A 14 -12.55 -60.53 -31.17
C LEU A 14 -13.73 -60.53 -30.18
N THR A 15 -13.80 -61.56 -29.34
CA THR A 15 -14.76 -61.61 -28.24
C THR A 15 -14.22 -62.51 -27.14
N GLY A 16 -14.16 -61.98 -25.92
CA GLY A 16 -13.70 -62.64 -24.71
C GLY A 16 -14.65 -63.72 -24.19
N GLY A 17 -14.36 -64.16 -22.97
CA GLY A 17 -14.95 -65.31 -22.33
C GLY A 17 -16.02 -64.93 -21.32
N LYS A 18 -15.68 -65.10 -20.04
CA LYS A 18 -16.45 -64.76 -18.82
C LYS A 18 -15.53 -64.86 -17.59
N GLY A 19 -14.27 -64.47 -17.75
CA GLY A 19 -13.38 -64.20 -16.62
C GLY A 19 -11.91 -64.25 -16.99
N ASN A 20 -11.24 -63.12 -16.82
CA ASN A 20 -9.78 -62.93 -16.91
C ASN A 20 -9.23 -63.44 -18.24
N ASP A 21 -9.75 -62.87 -19.32
CA ASP A 21 -9.29 -63.05 -20.68
C ASP A 21 -8.19 -62.01 -21.00
N HIS A 22 -7.29 -62.34 -21.94
CA HIS A 22 -6.24 -61.43 -22.42
C HIS A 22 -6.32 -61.42 -23.95
N MET A 23 -6.47 -60.23 -24.54
CA MET A 23 -6.76 -60.02 -25.95
C MET A 23 -5.80 -59.00 -26.56
N GLY A 24 -5.42 -59.22 -27.83
CA GLY A 24 -4.64 -58.29 -28.63
C GLY A 24 -5.19 -58.30 -30.06
N GLY A 25 -5.29 -57.12 -30.66
CA GLY A 25 -5.80 -56.91 -32.01
C GLY A 25 -4.78 -57.22 -33.11
N THR A 26 -4.78 -56.37 -34.13
CA THR A 26 -3.91 -56.42 -35.31
C THR A 26 -3.56 -54.99 -35.72
N THR A 27 -2.60 -54.81 -36.61
CA THR A 27 -2.11 -53.48 -37.03
C THR A 27 -3.09 -52.77 -38.00
N GLY A 28 -4.35 -52.62 -37.62
CA GLY A 28 -5.42 -52.01 -38.43
C GLY A 28 -6.82 -52.40 -37.97
N ASP A 29 -7.80 -51.55 -38.32
CA ASP A 29 -9.09 -51.37 -37.64
C ASP A 29 -9.84 -52.68 -37.25
N ASP A 30 -9.89 -52.92 -35.94
CA ASP A 30 -10.44 -54.09 -35.27
C ASP A 30 -11.66 -53.75 -34.38
N THR A 31 -12.27 -54.78 -33.77
CA THR A 31 -13.44 -54.58 -32.90
C THR A 31 -13.50 -55.66 -31.82
N MET A 32 -13.27 -55.27 -30.56
CA MET A 32 -13.06 -56.19 -29.44
C MET A 32 -14.16 -56.04 -28.38
N SER A 33 -14.39 -57.08 -27.58
CA SER A 33 -15.40 -57.10 -26.51
C SER A 33 -15.05 -58.19 -25.49
N ALA A 34 -14.73 -57.87 -24.22
CA ALA A 34 -14.20 -58.85 -23.26
C ALA A 34 -15.30 -59.62 -22.45
N ASP A 35 -16.50 -59.03 -22.33
CA ASP A 35 -17.75 -59.55 -21.74
C ASP A 35 -17.83 -59.51 -20.21
N LEU A 36 -16.99 -60.23 -19.47
CA LEU A 36 -16.97 -60.19 -17.99
C LEU A 36 -15.67 -60.79 -17.45
N GLY A 37 -14.95 -60.08 -16.60
CA GLY A 37 -13.71 -60.53 -15.98
C GLY A 37 -12.82 -59.35 -15.64
N ASP A 38 -11.74 -59.57 -14.87
CA ASP A 38 -10.67 -58.58 -14.76
C ASP A 38 -9.70 -58.90 -15.92
N ASP A 39 -9.95 -58.28 -17.07
CA ASP A 39 -9.43 -58.63 -18.39
C ASP A 39 -8.29 -57.67 -18.83
N THR A 40 -7.61 -57.99 -19.93
CA THR A 40 -6.57 -57.12 -20.50
C THR A 40 -6.68 -57.10 -22.01
N VAL A 41 -6.76 -55.91 -22.61
CA VAL A 41 -7.06 -55.73 -24.04
C VAL A 41 -6.12 -54.68 -24.64
N ALA A 42 -5.59 -54.94 -25.83
CA ALA A 42 -4.82 -53.97 -26.61
C ALA A 42 -5.25 -54.00 -28.08
N GLY A 43 -5.54 -52.84 -28.68
CA GLY A 43 -5.88 -52.74 -30.11
C GLY A 43 -4.68 -52.98 -31.01
N GLU A 44 -3.54 -52.38 -30.67
CA GLU A 44 -2.42 -52.11 -31.58
C GLU A 44 -2.81 -51.00 -32.60
N GLU A 45 -1.95 -50.69 -33.57
CA GLU A 45 -1.95 -49.48 -34.45
C GLU A 45 -3.21 -49.14 -35.33
N GLY A 46 -4.41 -49.64 -35.02
CA GLY A 46 -5.63 -49.46 -35.83
C GLY A 46 -6.56 -48.35 -35.32
N ASP A 47 -7.54 -47.92 -36.14
CA ASP A 47 -8.69 -47.15 -35.62
C ASP A 47 -9.66 -48.11 -34.91
N ASP A 48 -9.36 -48.52 -33.67
CA ASP A 48 -10.01 -49.65 -33.02
C ASP A 48 -11.25 -49.30 -32.18
N VAL A 49 -12.10 -50.32 -31.96
CA VAL A 49 -13.29 -50.19 -31.11
C VAL A 49 -13.30 -51.28 -30.04
N ILE A 50 -13.12 -50.87 -28.79
CA ILE A 50 -12.92 -51.76 -27.63
C ILE A 50 -14.10 -51.63 -26.65
N ASP A 51 -14.48 -52.76 -26.04
CA ASP A 51 -15.56 -52.92 -25.05
C ASP A 51 -15.03 -53.86 -23.97
N GLY A 52 -14.52 -53.36 -22.84
CA GLY A 52 -14.04 -54.18 -21.73
C GLY A 52 -15.17 -55.03 -21.16
N GLY A 53 -16.19 -54.34 -20.66
CA GLY A 53 -17.51 -54.86 -20.35
C GLY A 53 -17.73 -55.07 -18.84
N GLY A 54 -16.72 -55.48 -18.08
CA GLY A 54 -16.75 -55.28 -16.62
C GLY A 54 -16.15 -56.37 -15.72
N GLY A 55 -15.69 -55.88 -14.57
CA GLY A 55 -14.52 -56.34 -13.81
C GLY A 55 -13.47 -55.23 -13.85
N ASP A 56 -12.34 -55.39 -13.15
CA ASP A 56 -11.31 -54.34 -13.07
C ASP A 56 -10.33 -54.50 -14.27
N ASP A 57 -10.61 -53.84 -15.39
CA ASP A 57 -9.97 -54.06 -16.70
C ASP A 57 -8.71 -53.17 -16.94
N ILE A 58 -7.81 -53.63 -17.81
CA ILE A 58 -6.69 -52.83 -18.34
C ILE A 58 -6.76 -52.81 -19.87
N ILE A 59 -6.97 -51.63 -20.46
CA ILE A 59 -7.17 -51.44 -21.88
C ILE A 59 -6.11 -50.49 -22.44
N PHE A 60 -5.46 -50.91 -23.51
CA PHE A 60 -4.64 -50.07 -24.37
C PHE A 60 -5.44 -49.86 -25.66
N GLY A 61 -5.55 -48.62 -26.12
CA GLY A 61 -5.98 -48.32 -27.48
C GLY A 61 -4.96 -48.92 -28.44
N ASP A 62 -3.84 -48.21 -28.61
CA ASP A 62 -2.76 -48.61 -29.52
C ASP A 62 -1.79 -49.66 -28.95
N MET A 63 -0.49 -49.42 -29.04
CA MET A 63 0.56 -50.42 -28.88
C MET A 63 0.54 -51.05 -27.49
N GLY A 64 0.48 -52.38 -27.52
CA GLY A 64 0.75 -53.23 -26.38
C GLY A 64 0.65 -54.67 -26.84
N ASP A 65 1.79 -55.34 -27.07
CA ASP A 65 1.78 -56.81 -27.13
C ASP A 65 1.64 -57.36 -25.71
N GLY A 66 0.46 -57.11 -25.12
CA GLY A 66 0.21 -57.01 -23.69
C GLY A 66 0.52 -58.27 -22.90
N PHE A 67 1.79 -58.41 -22.50
CA PHE A 67 2.27 -59.64 -21.87
C PHE A 67 3.22 -59.45 -20.66
N ASP A 68 3.86 -58.30 -20.44
CA ASP A 68 4.50 -57.89 -19.17
C ASP A 68 5.07 -56.46 -19.31
N GLN A 69 4.71 -55.46 -18.48
CA GLN A 69 5.32 -54.11 -18.55
C GLN A 69 6.84 -54.16 -18.77
N GLY A 70 7.29 -53.65 -19.92
CA GLY A 70 8.70 -53.68 -20.31
C GLY A 70 9.60 -53.07 -19.23
N ILE A 71 10.71 -53.73 -18.91
CA ILE A 71 11.61 -53.23 -17.87
C ILE A 71 12.61 -52.25 -18.49
N ASP A 72 12.64 -51.03 -17.97
CA ASP A 72 13.62 -50.01 -18.32
C ASP A 72 15.05 -50.53 -18.25
N ALA A 73 15.75 -50.42 -19.37
CA ALA A 73 17.07 -50.96 -19.56
C ALA A 73 18.01 -49.98 -20.26
N SER A 74 19.30 -50.05 -19.93
CA SER A 74 20.32 -49.32 -20.67
C SER A 74 20.31 -49.69 -22.17
N PRO A 75 20.59 -48.76 -23.09
CA PRO A 75 20.62 -49.03 -24.53
C PRO A 75 21.42 -50.27 -24.93
N LEU A 76 20.99 -50.91 -26.02
CA LEU A 76 21.50 -52.22 -26.42
C LEU A 76 22.95 -52.18 -26.91
N GLU A 77 23.81 -53.00 -26.30
CA GLU A 77 25.24 -53.01 -26.55
C GLU A 77 25.77 -54.41 -26.95
N LEU A 78 26.23 -54.56 -28.20
CA LEU A 78 26.85 -55.80 -28.68
C LEU A 78 28.38 -55.61 -28.81
N LYS A 79 29.17 -56.37 -28.03
CA LYS A 79 30.64 -56.26 -27.99
C LYS A 79 31.34 -57.61 -28.14
N LEU A 80 32.54 -57.62 -28.70
CA LEU A 80 33.37 -58.83 -28.75
C LEU A 80 33.70 -59.36 -27.34
N SER A 81 33.71 -58.49 -26.33
CA SER A 81 33.91 -58.87 -24.92
C SER A 81 32.72 -59.57 -24.27
N ASN A 82 31.50 -59.39 -24.78
CA ASN A 82 30.29 -60.00 -24.23
C ASN A 82 29.73 -61.16 -25.11
N LEU A 83 30.25 -61.37 -26.32
CA LEU A 83 29.98 -62.56 -27.15
C LEU A 83 30.36 -63.88 -26.44
N GLN A 84 29.37 -64.76 -26.26
CA GLN A 84 29.50 -66.07 -25.59
C GLN A 84 29.61 -67.26 -26.56
N SER A 85 28.83 -67.26 -27.63
CA SER A 85 28.83 -68.36 -28.62
C SER A 85 28.25 -67.95 -29.97
N VAL A 86 28.67 -68.66 -31.02
CA VAL A 86 28.18 -68.52 -32.41
C VAL A 86 27.81 -69.93 -32.92
N SER A 87 26.71 -70.05 -33.68
CA SER A 87 26.21 -71.35 -34.18
C SER A 87 26.95 -71.90 -35.40
N HIS A 88 27.56 -71.03 -36.22
CA HIS A 88 28.30 -71.41 -37.43
C HIS A 88 29.82 -71.44 -37.22
N ASP A 89 30.54 -72.21 -38.05
CA ASP A 89 32.00 -72.42 -37.94
C ASP A 89 32.82 -71.79 -39.09
N GLY A 90 32.22 -70.83 -39.81
CA GLY A 90 32.92 -69.95 -40.75
C GLY A 90 32.03 -69.17 -41.73
N TRP A 91 32.73 -68.53 -42.68
CA TRP A 91 32.41 -67.53 -43.74
C TRP A 91 31.06 -67.53 -44.49
N THR A 92 30.00 -68.21 -44.07
CA THR A 92 28.67 -68.16 -44.72
C THR A 92 27.54 -68.44 -43.72
N GLY A 93 27.11 -67.44 -42.96
CA GLY A 93 25.89 -67.54 -42.14
C GLY A 93 24.64 -67.87 -42.98
N SER A 94 23.78 -68.73 -42.44
CA SER A 94 22.50 -69.14 -43.04
C SER A 94 21.33 -68.76 -42.14
N SER A 95 20.12 -68.65 -42.71
CA SER A 95 18.88 -68.43 -41.93
C SER A 95 18.76 -69.45 -40.78
N GLY A 96 18.55 -68.94 -39.56
CA GLY A 96 18.52 -69.69 -38.31
C GLY A 96 19.87 -69.80 -37.58
N ASP A 97 20.99 -69.39 -38.18
CA ASP A 97 22.25 -69.21 -37.46
C ASP A 97 22.16 -68.01 -36.49
N ASN A 98 22.87 -68.09 -35.36
CA ASN A 98 22.78 -67.09 -34.30
C ASN A 98 24.10 -66.91 -33.52
N ALA A 99 24.22 -65.72 -32.92
CA ALA A 99 25.20 -65.39 -31.89
C ALA A 99 24.48 -65.13 -30.56
N VAL A 100 25.09 -65.53 -29.44
CA VAL A 100 24.61 -65.23 -28.08
C VAL A 100 25.62 -64.32 -27.41
N PHE A 101 25.14 -63.20 -26.89
CA PHE A 101 25.88 -62.20 -26.15
C PHE A 101 25.36 -62.15 -24.71
N SER A 102 26.26 -62.06 -23.74
CA SER A 102 25.89 -61.75 -22.36
C SER A 102 25.72 -60.26 -22.17
N ASP A 103 25.01 -59.85 -21.12
CA ASP A 103 25.09 -58.50 -20.56
C ASP A 103 24.98 -57.40 -21.64
N ILE A 104 23.94 -57.50 -22.47
CA ILE A 104 23.67 -56.58 -23.61
C ILE A 104 22.92 -55.31 -23.18
N ALA A 105 22.28 -55.37 -22.03
CA ALA A 105 21.57 -54.27 -21.38
C ALA A 105 21.58 -54.51 -19.86
N THR A 106 21.42 -53.44 -19.09
CA THR A 106 21.37 -53.46 -17.62
C THR A 106 20.04 -52.87 -17.16
N LEU A 107 19.30 -53.60 -16.33
CA LEU A 107 18.03 -53.15 -15.75
C LEU A 107 18.27 -52.22 -14.55
N GLU A 108 17.26 -51.47 -14.13
CA GLU A 108 17.34 -50.55 -12.97
C GLU A 108 17.89 -51.20 -11.68
N ASP A 109 17.53 -52.46 -11.41
CA ASP A 109 17.98 -53.19 -10.21
C ASP A 109 19.46 -53.62 -10.27
N GLY A 110 20.13 -53.38 -11.40
CA GLY A 110 21.51 -53.73 -11.68
C GLY A 110 21.72 -55.17 -12.16
N SER A 111 20.64 -55.90 -12.48
CA SER A 111 20.72 -57.17 -13.22
C SER A 111 20.96 -56.94 -14.72
N THR A 112 21.33 -58.00 -15.44
CA THR A 112 21.85 -57.92 -16.81
C THR A 112 21.14 -58.88 -17.74
N VAL A 113 20.68 -58.36 -18.89
CA VAL A 113 19.94 -59.10 -19.92
C VAL A 113 20.91 -59.78 -20.89
N TRP A 114 20.57 -60.97 -21.39
CA TRP A 114 21.32 -61.66 -22.44
C TRP A 114 20.60 -61.58 -23.78
N GLY A 115 21.37 -61.42 -24.85
CA GLY A 115 20.86 -61.26 -26.22
C GLY A 115 21.20 -62.43 -27.11
N ARG A 116 20.28 -62.81 -28.00
CA ARG A 116 20.53 -63.74 -29.09
C ARG A 116 20.21 -63.10 -30.42
N LEU A 117 21.25 -62.72 -31.16
CA LEU A 117 21.12 -62.22 -32.52
C LEU A 117 20.96 -63.42 -33.48
N VAL A 118 19.80 -63.53 -34.11
CA VAL A 118 19.42 -64.59 -35.06
C VAL A 118 19.36 -64.00 -36.46
N LEU A 119 20.05 -64.61 -37.42
CA LEU A 119 19.87 -64.30 -38.85
C LEU A 119 18.55 -64.89 -39.33
N VAL A 120 17.55 -64.05 -39.55
CA VAL A 120 16.19 -64.44 -39.98
C VAL A 120 16.22 -64.81 -41.46
N GLU A 121 16.63 -63.88 -42.32
CA GLU A 121 16.72 -64.12 -43.76
C GLU A 121 17.77 -63.29 -44.50
N LYS A 122 17.96 -63.58 -45.79
CA LYS A 122 18.87 -62.89 -46.70
C LYS A 122 18.24 -62.77 -48.08
N SER A 123 18.25 -61.57 -48.67
CA SER A 123 17.75 -61.36 -50.04
C SER A 123 18.56 -62.14 -51.09
N ASN A 124 19.86 -62.30 -50.85
CA ASN A 124 20.79 -63.09 -51.67
C ASN A 124 21.35 -64.28 -50.88
N PRO A 125 21.08 -65.54 -51.29
CA PRO A 125 21.62 -66.73 -50.62
C PRO A 125 23.15 -66.83 -50.59
N ASN A 126 23.84 -66.21 -51.56
CA ASN A 126 25.31 -66.23 -51.64
C ASN A 126 25.97 -65.12 -50.81
N MET A 127 25.22 -64.08 -50.41
CA MET A 127 25.75 -62.98 -49.61
C MET A 127 26.43 -63.52 -48.35
N TRP A 128 27.64 -63.05 -48.09
CA TRP A 128 28.35 -63.38 -46.86
C TRP A 128 27.72 -62.61 -45.72
N VAL A 129 27.41 -63.32 -44.64
CA VAL A 129 27.06 -62.77 -43.34
C VAL A 129 27.97 -63.45 -42.32
N GLU A 130 28.64 -62.66 -41.48
CA GLU A 130 29.50 -63.13 -40.40
C GLU A 130 29.15 -62.38 -39.11
N PHE A 131 29.06 -63.12 -38.01
CA PHE A 131 28.97 -62.54 -36.67
C PHE A 131 29.94 -63.30 -35.74
N GLY A 132 31.02 -62.64 -35.33
CA GLY A 132 31.86 -63.10 -34.21
C GLY A 132 33.21 -63.77 -34.52
N TYR A 133 33.94 -63.40 -35.58
CA TYR A 133 35.33 -63.85 -35.79
C TYR A 133 36.37 -62.73 -36.00
N ALA A 134 37.57 -62.99 -35.49
CA ALA A 134 38.84 -62.24 -35.64
C ALA A 134 38.93 -60.75 -35.25
N GLU A 135 38.04 -59.85 -35.72
CA GLU A 135 38.20 -58.39 -35.53
C GLU A 135 37.00 -57.69 -34.83
N GLY A 136 35.81 -58.31 -34.75
CA GLY A 136 34.97 -58.30 -33.53
C GLY A 136 33.66 -57.50 -33.51
N ALA A 137 32.68 -58.00 -32.73
CA ALA A 137 31.36 -57.42 -32.37
C ALA A 137 30.36 -57.20 -33.52
N GLU A 138 30.87 -56.67 -34.61
CA GLU A 138 30.21 -56.18 -35.81
C GLU A 138 29.47 -57.27 -36.59
N VAL A 139 28.33 -56.90 -37.17
CA VAL A 139 27.64 -57.69 -38.20
C VAL A 139 28.26 -57.34 -39.54
N LEU A 140 29.08 -58.24 -40.07
CA LEU A 140 29.77 -58.04 -41.34
C LEU A 140 28.97 -58.68 -42.48
N LEU A 141 28.75 -57.90 -43.54
CA LEU A 141 28.00 -58.28 -44.73
C LEU A 141 28.86 -58.03 -45.99
N ASP A 142 28.88 -58.96 -46.95
CA ASP A 142 29.52 -58.77 -48.27
C ASP A 142 28.54 -59.24 -49.36
N GLY A 143 27.88 -58.27 -50.01
CA GLY A 143 26.88 -58.49 -51.06
C GLY A 143 27.52 -58.82 -52.42
N ASP A 144 26.84 -59.62 -53.25
CA ASP A 144 27.25 -59.75 -54.66
C ASP A 144 26.78 -58.53 -55.49
N GLN A 145 25.83 -57.75 -54.97
CA GLN A 145 25.22 -56.57 -55.60
C GLN A 145 24.85 -55.50 -54.54
N PRO A 146 24.92 -54.20 -54.89
CA PRO A 146 24.34 -53.12 -54.09
C PRO A 146 22.87 -53.38 -53.75
N GLY A 147 22.49 -53.15 -52.48
CA GLY A 147 21.13 -53.35 -52.02
C GLY A 147 20.77 -54.81 -51.67
N ASP A 148 21.75 -55.71 -51.60
CA ASP A 148 21.56 -57.00 -50.90
C ASP A 148 21.26 -56.72 -49.41
N ARG A 149 20.40 -57.53 -48.77
CA ARG A 149 19.85 -57.29 -47.41
C ARG A 149 19.90 -58.55 -46.55
N ALA A 150 20.18 -58.39 -45.26
CA ALA A 150 20.03 -59.42 -44.23
C ALA A 150 19.12 -58.91 -43.11
N THR A 151 18.12 -59.70 -42.75
CA THR A 151 17.20 -59.41 -41.63
C THR A 151 17.63 -60.21 -40.41
N PHE A 152 17.68 -59.55 -39.27
CA PHE A 152 18.08 -60.10 -37.99
C PHE A 152 16.98 -59.88 -36.95
N ARG A 153 16.84 -60.83 -36.04
CA ARG A 153 16.10 -60.66 -34.79
C ARG A 153 17.05 -60.72 -33.62
N LEU A 154 16.96 -59.79 -32.68
CA LEU A 154 17.69 -59.82 -31.43
C LEU A 154 16.71 -60.20 -30.31
N GLU A 155 16.78 -61.46 -29.86
CA GLU A 155 15.92 -62.01 -28.80
C GLU A 155 16.53 -61.74 -27.41
N PHE A 156 15.75 -61.18 -26.47
CA PHE A 156 16.18 -60.86 -25.10
C PHE A 156 15.71 -61.95 -24.12
N PHE A 157 16.59 -62.42 -23.21
CA PHE A 157 16.24 -63.51 -22.29
C PHE A 157 17.09 -63.57 -21.01
N ASP A 158 16.55 -64.19 -19.95
CA ASP A 158 17.30 -64.51 -18.72
C ASP A 158 18.24 -65.71 -18.97
N PRO A 159 19.54 -65.63 -18.65
CA PRO A 159 20.51 -66.69 -18.93
C PRO A 159 20.43 -67.92 -18.01
N VAL A 160 19.68 -67.84 -16.91
CA VAL A 160 19.52 -68.88 -15.89
C VAL A 160 18.24 -69.69 -16.13
N THR A 161 17.12 -69.04 -16.45
CA THR A 161 15.84 -69.69 -16.74
C THR A 161 15.67 -69.99 -18.23
N GLY A 162 16.13 -69.08 -19.09
CA GLY A 162 15.92 -69.13 -20.54
C GLY A 162 14.57 -68.55 -20.99
N ASP A 163 13.84 -67.91 -20.09
CA ASP A 163 12.58 -67.21 -20.38
C ASP A 163 12.89 -65.84 -21.05
N PRO A 164 12.01 -65.33 -21.93
CA PRO A 164 12.16 -63.99 -22.50
C PRO A 164 12.17 -62.90 -21.42
N ILE A 165 12.75 -61.74 -21.75
CA ILE A 165 12.64 -60.52 -20.93
C ILE A 165 12.13 -59.42 -21.86
N TYR A 166 11.05 -58.75 -21.48
CA TYR A 166 10.49 -57.60 -22.16
C TYR A 166 11.19 -56.32 -21.68
N LEU A 167 11.56 -55.43 -22.59
CA LEU A 167 12.41 -54.27 -22.33
C LEU A 167 11.87 -52.98 -22.94
N ASN A 168 12.06 -51.88 -22.20
CA ASN A 168 12.08 -50.53 -22.74
C ASN A 168 13.54 -50.12 -22.91
N SER A 169 13.97 -49.83 -24.15
CA SER A 169 15.38 -49.58 -24.46
C SER A 169 15.56 -48.92 -25.83
N THR A 170 16.74 -48.35 -26.07
CA THR A 170 17.15 -47.86 -27.39
C THR A 170 18.07 -48.86 -28.10
N ALA A 171 17.85 -49.07 -29.40
CA ALA A 171 18.80 -49.72 -30.30
C ALA A 171 19.50 -48.66 -31.16
N THR A 172 20.81 -48.50 -30.96
CA THR A 172 21.61 -47.50 -31.70
C THR A 172 22.57 -48.18 -32.66
N PHE A 173 22.37 -47.90 -33.95
CA PHE A 173 23.14 -48.42 -35.06
C PHE A 173 24.14 -47.36 -35.55
N ASN A 174 25.41 -47.74 -35.63
CA ASN A 174 26.51 -46.87 -36.08
C ASN A 174 27.26 -47.51 -37.26
N ASP A 175 28.01 -46.67 -38.00
CA ASP A 175 28.82 -47.03 -39.18
C ASP A 175 27.91 -47.36 -40.40
N VAL A 176 27.29 -46.32 -40.99
CA VAL A 176 26.32 -46.44 -42.10
C VAL A 176 26.74 -45.55 -43.29
N ASP A 177 27.51 -46.10 -44.22
CA ASP A 177 28.20 -45.39 -45.31
C ASP A 177 27.48 -45.35 -46.68
N ASP A 178 27.87 -44.41 -47.55
CA ASP A 178 27.68 -44.45 -49.02
C ASP A 178 29.01 -44.73 -49.78
N ASN A 179 28.92 -45.29 -50.99
CA ASN A 179 30.08 -45.55 -51.86
C ASN A 179 29.94 -44.98 -53.27
N SER A 180 29.95 -43.65 -53.39
CA SER A 180 30.27 -42.91 -54.64
C SER A 180 29.32 -43.10 -55.85
N TYR A 181 28.33 -43.99 -55.76
CA TYR A 181 27.47 -44.40 -56.86
C TYR A 181 26.01 -44.40 -56.39
N ALA A 182 25.13 -43.74 -57.15
CA ALA A 182 23.73 -43.60 -56.75
C ALA A 182 23.02 -44.96 -56.63
N GLY A 183 22.62 -45.30 -55.40
CA GLY A 183 21.99 -46.58 -55.05
C GLY A 183 22.97 -47.65 -54.52
N ASP A 184 24.15 -47.25 -54.04
CA ASP A 184 25.20 -48.12 -53.51
C ASP A 184 25.63 -47.69 -52.09
N ALA A 185 24.65 -47.70 -51.18
CA ALA A 185 24.78 -47.25 -49.80
C ALA A 185 24.27 -48.30 -48.80
N GLU A 186 24.89 -48.30 -47.64
CA GLU A 186 24.45 -49.01 -46.46
C GLU A 186 23.19 -48.35 -45.90
N ALA A 187 22.31 -49.18 -45.34
CA ALA A 187 21.11 -48.69 -44.69
C ALA A 187 20.69 -49.61 -43.54
N VAL A 188 20.21 -48.99 -42.48
CA VAL A 188 19.44 -49.66 -41.43
C VAL A 188 17.97 -49.47 -41.76
N ILE A 189 17.23 -50.56 -41.75
CA ILE A 189 15.81 -50.61 -42.08
C ILE A 189 15.12 -51.32 -40.93
N ILE A 190 14.37 -50.57 -40.15
CA ILE A 190 13.52 -51.10 -39.07
C ILE A 190 12.07 -51.14 -39.55
N ASP A 191 11.30 -52.07 -38.99
CA ASP A 191 9.85 -52.02 -39.05
C ASP A 191 9.39 -51.02 -37.98
N GLY A 192 8.69 -49.96 -38.36
CA GLY A 192 8.20 -48.92 -37.45
C GLY A 192 7.33 -49.49 -36.33
N ASN A 193 6.57 -50.53 -36.65
CA ASN A 193 5.75 -51.30 -35.71
C ASN A 193 6.56 -51.90 -34.53
N SER A 194 7.87 -52.06 -34.68
CA SER A 194 8.74 -52.62 -33.64
C SER A 194 9.41 -51.55 -32.74
N PHE A 195 9.14 -50.26 -32.95
CA PHE A 195 9.86 -49.14 -32.32
C PHE A 195 8.93 -47.92 -32.08
N THR A 196 8.88 -47.40 -30.86
CA THR A 196 8.03 -46.24 -30.48
C THR A 196 8.54 -44.91 -31.04
N SER A 197 9.84 -44.82 -31.32
CA SER A 197 10.46 -43.61 -31.86
C SER A 197 11.75 -43.91 -32.63
N PHE A 198 12.15 -43.01 -33.52
CA PHE A 198 13.48 -43.04 -34.11
C PHE A 198 14.11 -41.65 -34.19
N GLY A 199 15.44 -41.61 -34.14
CA GLY A 199 16.22 -40.38 -34.17
C GLY A 199 17.55 -40.53 -34.91
N VAL A 200 17.95 -39.44 -35.56
CA VAL A 200 19.30 -39.28 -36.13
C VAL A 200 19.96 -38.04 -35.54
N SER A 201 21.29 -38.06 -35.40
CA SER A 201 22.02 -36.88 -34.89
C SER A 201 21.84 -35.70 -35.83
N ALA A 202 21.70 -34.49 -35.29
CA ALA A 202 21.56 -33.27 -36.08
C ALA A 202 22.76 -32.99 -37.02
N ASP A 203 23.95 -33.51 -36.70
CA ASP A 203 25.16 -33.45 -37.53
C ASP A 203 25.39 -34.73 -38.37
N SER A 204 24.46 -35.70 -38.36
CA SER A 204 24.62 -36.97 -39.07
C SER A 204 24.53 -36.85 -40.59
N SER A 205 25.28 -37.72 -41.26
CA SER A 205 25.31 -37.94 -42.70
C SER A 205 24.25 -38.94 -43.18
N LEU A 206 23.09 -38.99 -42.53
CA LEU A 206 21.99 -39.91 -42.86
C LEU A 206 20.85 -39.21 -43.61
N ASN A 207 20.20 -39.96 -44.51
CA ASN A 207 18.85 -39.65 -44.97
C ASN A 207 17.90 -40.69 -44.37
N THR A 208 16.90 -40.23 -43.59
CA THR A 208 15.77 -41.04 -43.17
C THR A 208 14.63 -40.96 -44.19
N SER A 209 13.89 -42.06 -44.36
CA SER A 209 12.65 -42.10 -45.13
C SER A 209 11.70 -43.15 -44.58
N ILE A 210 10.42 -42.81 -44.50
CA ILE A 210 9.31 -43.68 -44.15
C ILE A 210 8.59 -44.08 -45.46
N ASP A 211 8.35 -45.37 -45.70
CA ASP A 211 7.59 -45.89 -46.85
C ASP A 211 6.62 -46.98 -46.39
N GLY A 212 5.37 -46.58 -46.12
CA GLY A 212 4.50 -47.32 -45.20
C GLY A 212 5.18 -47.42 -43.84
N ASN A 213 5.07 -48.55 -43.17
CA ASN A 213 5.58 -48.72 -41.82
C ASN A 213 7.12 -48.91 -41.76
N MET A 214 7.81 -49.09 -42.90
CA MET A 214 9.26 -49.30 -42.89
C MET A 214 10.03 -47.98 -42.76
N VAL A 215 10.75 -47.79 -41.64
CA VAL A 215 11.70 -46.67 -41.47
C VAL A 215 13.07 -47.09 -42.00
N THR A 216 13.60 -46.32 -42.95
CA THR A 216 14.91 -46.57 -43.56
C THR A 216 15.85 -45.40 -43.33
N ALA A 217 16.94 -45.62 -42.60
CA ALA A 217 18.07 -44.71 -42.46
C ALA A 217 19.21 -45.14 -43.41
N THR A 218 19.54 -44.29 -44.39
CA THR A 218 20.54 -44.59 -45.44
C THR A 218 21.74 -43.65 -45.32
N GLY A 219 22.96 -44.19 -45.43
CA GLY A 219 24.20 -43.43 -45.48
C GLY A 219 24.27 -42.45 -46.66
N THR A 220 24.94 -41.32 -46.47
CA THR A 220 25.10 -40.27 -47.52
C THR A 220 26.52 -39.76 -47.72
N GLU A 221 27.49 -40.24 -46.94
CA GLU A 221 28.90 -39.83 -47.04
C GLU A 221 29.85 -40.95 -47.44
N LEU A 222 31.11 -40.61 -47.71
CA LEU A 222 32.08 -41.50 -48.34
C LEU A 222 33.10 -42.05 -47.34
N ASN A 223 32.84 -43.23 -46.77
CA ASN A 223 33.76 -44.12 -46.02
C ASN A 223 35.16 -43.53 -45.74
N ASP A 224 35.34 -42.86 -44.59
CA ASP A 224 36.66 -42.64 -43.98
C ASP A 224 36.74 -43.50 -42.72
N TYR A 225 37.56 -44.54 -42.73
CA TYR A 225 37.90 -45.44 -41.60
C TYR A 225 38.38 -44.77 -40.28
N THR A 226 38.23 -43.45 -40.14
CA THR A 226 38.44 -42.65 -38.93
C THR A 226 37.27 -41.75 -38.53
N ASP A 227 36.20 -41.69 -39.31
CA ASP A 227 34.89 -41.20 -38.86
C ASP A 227 34.16 -42.31 -38.07
N GLN A 228 33.24 -41.90 -37.19
CA GLN A 228 32.27 -42.76 -36.51
C GLN A 228 30.96 -41.99 -36.51
N ASP A 229 30.64 -41.51 -37.71
CA ASP A 229 29.57 -40.58 -37.98
C ASP A 229 28.35 -41.44 -38.42
N ALA A 230 27.21 -40.85 -38.83
CA ALA A 230 25.99 -41.61 -39.17
C ALA A 230 25.42 -42.54 -38.06
N TRP A 231 24.95 -41.96 -36.94
CA TRP A 231 24.23 -42.70 -35.88
C TRP A 231 22.71 -42.69 -36.12
N PHE A 232 22.07 -43.85 -36.04
CA PHE A 232 20.63 -44.03 -36.08
C PHE A 232 20.16 -44.73 -34.79
N SER A 233 19.39 -44.04 -33.96
CA SER A 233 18.75 -44.60 -32.76
C SER A 233 17.30 -44.93 -33.05
N ALA A 234 16.80 -46.03 -32.50
CA ALA A 234 15.38 -46.34 -32.45
C ALA A 234 15.00 -46.79 -31.03
N GLY A 235 14.06 -46.11 -30.41
CA GLY A 235 13.46 -46.48 -29.13
C GLY A 235 12.41 -47.56 -29.34
N PHE A 236 12.33 -48.51 -28.42
CA PHE A 236 11.28 -49.52 -28.39
C PHE A 236 10.89 -49.81 -26.94
N GLU A 237 9.62 -50.10 -26.75
CA GLU A 237 9.00 -50.39 -25.47
C GLU A 237 8.27 -51.73 -25.53
N ASP A 238 8.17 -52.38 -24.38
CA ASP A 238 7.60 -53.73 -24.19
C ASP A 238 8.00 -54.79 -25.24
N ARG A 239 9.23 -54.76 -25.78
CA ARG A 239 9.66 -55.80 -26.74
C ARG A 239 10.54 -56.85 -26.07
N SER A 240 10.17 -58.12 -26.20
CA SER A 240 11.04 -59.28 -25.88
C SER A 240 12.02 -59.65 -27.01
N SER A 241 11.85 -59.03 -28.19
CA SER A 241 12.82 -59.05 -29.27
C SER A 241 12.57 -57.93 -30.28
N ILE A 242 13.62 -57.39 -30.88
CA ILE A 242 13.51 -56.46 -32.02
C ILE A 242 13.94 -57.14 -33.33
N GLU A 243 13.27 -56.83 -34.45
CA GLU A 243 13.72 -57.20 -35.79
C GLU A 243 14.24 -55.96 -36.55
N PHE A 244 15.38 -56.11 -37.23
CA PHE A 244 15.97 -55.07 -38.06
C PHE A 244 16.66 -55.65 -39.29
N THR A 245 16.64 -54.90 -40.39
CA THR A 245 17.23 -55.29 -41.66
C THR A 245 18.40 -54.38 -42.01
N LEU A 246 19.55 -54.99 -42.31
CA LEU A 246 20.77 -54.32 -42.71
C LEU A 246 20.98 -54.50 -44.21
N GLN A 247 21.23 -53.40 -44.93
CA GLN A 247 21.46 -53.37 -46.38
C GLN A 247 22.93 -53.10 -46.70
N THR A 248 23.50 -53.82 -47.67
CA THR A 248 24.91 -53.67 -48.09
C THR A 248 25.09 -52.77 -49.31
N ARG A 249 26.28 -52.18 -49.39
CA ARG A 249 26.91 -51.66 -50.61
C ARG A 249 27.70 -52.75 -51.37
N ASP A 250 28.35 -52.40 -52.49
CA ASP A 250 29.31 -53.23 -53.24
C ASP A 250 30.63 -53.39 -52.45
N GLY A 251 30.74 -54.53 -51.75
CA GLY A 251 31.87 -54.90 -50.90
C GLY A 251 31.47 -55.12 -49.44
N LEU A 252 32.49 -55.15 -48.57
CA LEU A 252 32.32 -55.33 -47.13
C LEU A 252 31.65 -54.10 -46.50
N ALA A 253 30.47 -54.34 -45.92
CA ALA A 253 29.73 -53.47 -45.04
C ALA A 253 29.81 -54.02 -43.60
N GLY A 254 29.79 -53.13 -42.61
CA GLY A 254 29.93 -53.46 -41.20
C GLY A 254 28.99 -52.63 -40.36
N PHE A 255 28.30 -53.27 -39.41
CA PHE A 255 27.30 -52.61 -38.58
C PHE A 255 27.54 -52.93 -37.11
N THR A 256 27.43 -51.92 -36.25
CA THR A 256 27.62 -52.06 -34.79
C THR A 256 26.40 -51.56 -34.02
N LEU A 257 26.09 -52.22 -32.90
CA LEU A 257 25.14 -51.73 -31.90
C LEU A 257 25.94 -51.18 -30.71
N SER A 258 25.93 -49.86 -30.55
CA SER A 258 26.94 -49.12 -29.77
C SER A 258 26.66 -49.04 -28.27
N GLY A 259 25.39 -49.12 -27.85
CA GLY A 259 24.98 -48.86 -26.46
C GLY A 259 24.93 -47.36 -26.09
N ASP A 260 25.21 -46.45 -27.04
CA ASP A 260 25.16 -45.01 -26.83
C ASP A 260 23.81 -44.43 -27.29
N VAL A 261 23.31 -43.37 -26.65
CA VAL A 261 22.16 -42.57 -27.14
C VAL A 261 22.69 -41.36 -27.91
N ILE A 262 21.95 -40.89 -28.92
CA ILE A 262 22.28 -39.68 -29.67
C ILE A 262 21.92 -38.43 -28.85
N ASP A 263 22.92 -37.63 -28.48
CA ASP A 263 22.73 -36.25 -28.04
C ASP A 263 22.18 -35.39 -29.21
N ASP A 264 21.23 -34.49 -28.92
CA ASP A 264 20.56 -33.59 -29.89
C ASP A 264 19.95 -34.32 -31.11
N ALA A 265 19.26 -35.44 -30.89
CA ALA A 265 18.56 -36.19 -31.93
C ALA A 265 17.36 -35.42 -32.50
N VAL A 266 17.17 -35.47 -33.83
CA VAL A 266 15.87 -35.15 -34.44
C VAL A 266 14.99 -36.40 -34.33
N VAL A 267 14.25 -36.49 -33.23
CA VAL A 267 13.31 -37.59 -32.97
C VAL A 267 12.05 -37.39 -33.81
N THR A 268 11.54 -38.48 -34.37
CA THR A 268 10.23 -38.56 -35.02
C THR A 268 9.43 -39.63 -34.27
N THR A 269 8.32 -39.22 -33.67
CA THR A 269 7.27 -40.11 -33.16
C THR A 269 6.57 -40.78 -34.34
N ILE A 270 6.06 -41.98 -34.13
CA ILE A 270 5.23 -42.69 -35.10
C ILE A 270 3.80 -42.51 -34.61
N GLU A 271 3.00 -41.70 -35.34
CA GLU A 271 1.56 -41.50 -35.06
C GLU A 271 0.85 -42.87 -35.04
N GLN A 272 0.01 -43.07 -34.04
CA GLN A 272 -0.72 -44.32 -33.81
C GLN A 272 -2.19 -44.16 -34.30
N GLY A 273 -3.12 -45.00 -33.84
CA GLY A 273 -4.51 -45.08 -34.30
C GLY A 273 -5.45 -44.09 -33.63
N ASN A 274 -6.69 -43.98 -34.13
CA ASN A 274 -7.76 -43.17 -33.51
C ASN A 274 -8.82 -44.09 -32.89
N ASP A 275 -8.78 -44.26 -31.57
CA ASP A 275 -9.50 -45.33 -30.89
C ASP A 275 -10.85 -44.93 -30.28
N THR A 276 -11.68 -45.94 -30.01
CA THR A 276 -12.91 -45.79 -29.23
C THR A 276 -13.01 -46.90 -28.18
N VAL A 277 -12.78 -46.57 -26.91
CA VAL A 277 -12.78 -47.52 -25.79
C VAL A 277 -13.97 -47.29 -24.86
N LEU A 278 -14.76 -48.34 -24.64
CA LEU A 278 -15.74 -48.42 -23.54
C LEU A 278 -15.17 -49.36 -22.48
N ALA A 279 -14.89 -48.88 -21.27
CA ALA A 279 -14.30 -49.69 -20.19
C ALA A 279 -15.37 -50.60 -19.54
N GLY A 280 -16.33 -50.06 -18.78
CA GLY A 280 -17.59 -50.72 -18.44
C GLY A 280 -18.00 -50.68 -16.95
N ASP A 281 -18.52 -51.81 -16.43
CA ASP A 281 -18.81 -51.98 -15.00
C ASP A 281 -17.50 -52.35 -14.26
N GLY A 282 -16.70 -51.39 -13.77
CA GLY A 282 -15.31 -51.69 -13.44
C GLY A 282 -14.59 -50.75 -12.47
N ASN A 283 -13.28 -50.80 -12.53
CA ASN A 283 -12.34 -49.99 -11.75
C ASN A 283 -11.08 -49.93 -12.61
N ASP A 284 -11.21 -49.28 -13.76
CA ASP A 284 -10.50 -49.64 -14.99
C ASP A 284 -9.29 -48.74 -15.25
N VAL A 285 -8.36 -49.21 -16.09
CA VAL A 285 -7.22 -48.41 -16.58
C VAL A 285 -7.26 -48.41 -18.10
N VAL A 286 -7.39 -47.24 -18.71
CA VAL A 286 -7.44 -47.05 -20.16
C VAL A 286 -6.32 -46.11 -20.60
N LEU A 287 -5.52 -46.53 -21.57
CA LEU A 287 -4.45 -45.73 -22.17
C LEU A 287 -4.67 -45.67 -23.69
N GLY A 288 -5.08 -44.52 -24.23
CA GLY A 288 -5.27 -44.30 -25.68
C GLY A 288 -3.92 -44.37 -26.41
N GLN A 289 -3.03 -43.48 -25.98
CA GLN A 289 -1.62 -43.27 -26.31
C GLN A 289 -1.32 -42.26 -27.42
N GLY A 290 -1.96 -42.30 -28.59
CA GLY A 290 -1.41 -41.56 -29.74
C GLY A 290 -2.29 -41.37 -30.98
N GLY A 291 -3.51 -40.87 -30.81
CA GLY A 291 -4.38 -40.38 -31.88
C GLY A 291 -5.39 -39.34 -31.37
N ASP A 292 -6.44 -39.03 -32.15
CA ASP A 292 -7.60 -38.32 -31.57
C ASP A 292 -8.60 -39.39 -31.06
N ASP A 293 -8.50 -39.77 -29.79
CA ASP A 293 -9.16 -40.92 -29.17
C ASP A 293 -10.53 -40.60 -28.56
N SER A 294 -11.25 -41.64 -28.13
CA SER A 294 -12.57 -41.54 -27.50
C SER A 294 -12.75 -42.59 -26.40
N LEU A 295 -12.40 -42.24 -25.17
CA LEU A 295 -12.33 -43.14 -24.01
C LEU A 295 -13.51 -42.90 -23.05
N PHE A 296 -14.12 -43.98 -22.55
CA PHE A 296 -15.28 -43.91 -21.64
C PHE A 296 -15.12 -44.91 -20.48
N GLY A 297 -15.16 -44.47 -19.23
CA GLY A 297 -15.11 -45.33 -18.03
C GLY A 297 -16.42 -46.10 -17.78
N GLU A 298 -17.53 -45.38 -17.70
CA GLU A 298 -18.90 -45.82 -17.37
C GLU A 298 -19.27 -45.89 -15.86
N GLU A 299 -19.20 -47.05 -15.18
CA GLU A 299 -19.51 -47.20 -13.74
C GLU A 299 -18.28 -47.72 -12.98
N GLY A 300 -17.52 -46.86 -12.29
CA GLY A 300 -16.26 -47.29 -11.68
C GLY A 300 -15.53 -46.34 -10.73
N HIS A 301 -14.22 -46.32 -10.89
CA HIS A 301 -13.22 -45.47 -10.23
C HIS A 301 -11.98 -45.57 -11.13
N ASP A 302 -12.06 -44.91 -12.28
CA ASP A 302 -11.33 -45.29 -13.48
C ASP A 302 -10.15 -44.36 -13.75
N SER A 303 -9.14 -44.84 -14.46
CA SER A 303 -7.92 -44.11 -14.80
C SER A 303 -7.77 -44.07 -16.31
N LEU A 304 -8.06 -42.92 -16.92
CA LEU A 304 -8.02 -42.68 -18.36
C LEU A 304 -6.84 -41.76 -18.69
N ASP A 305 -6.03 -42.13 -19.67
CA ASP A 305 -4.88 -41.38 -20.20
C ASP A 305 -5.02 -41.31 -21.72
N GLY A 306 -5.18 -40.11 -22.29
CA GLY A 306 -5.36 -39.89 -23.72
C GLY A 306 -4.03 -40.03 -24.46
N GLY A 307 -3.05 -39.22 -24.06
CA GLY A 307 -1.67 -39.30 -24.53
C GLY A 307 -1.31 -38.17 -25.48
N ALA A 308 -1.47 -38.37 -26.79
CA ALA A 308 -1.07 -37.38 -27.78
C ALA A 308 -2.02 -37.33 -28.99
N GLY A 309 -2.76 -36.23 -29.10
CA GLY A 309 -3.78 -35.95 -30.11
C GLY A 309 -4.91 -35.15 -29.48
N ASN A 310 -6.11 -35.08 -30.07
CA ASN A 310 -7.21 -34.26 -29.53
C ASN A 310 -8.32 -35.16 -28.99
N ASP A 311 -8.21 -35.52 -27.72
CA ASP A 311 -8.93 -36.65 -27.14
C ASP A 311 -10.31 -36.27 -26.58
N PHE A 312 -11.19 -37.26 -26.55
CA PHE A 312 -12.49 -37.16 -25.89
C PHE A 312 -12.59 -38.20 -24.77
N MET A 313 -12.79 -37.74 -23.52
CA MET A 313 -12.87 -38.63 -22.35
C MET A 313 -14.11 -38.37 -21.49
N GLU A 314 -14.77 -39.43 -21.04
CA GLU A 314 -15.89 -39.39 -20.08
C GLU A 314 -15.68 -40.47 -18.99
N GLY A 315 -15.42 -40.08 -17.74
CA GLY A 315 -15.25 -40.99 -16.60
C GLY A 315 -16.56 -41.71 -16.29
N GLY A 316 -17.56 -40.97 -15.78
CA GLY A 316 -18.95 -41.41 -15.72
C GLY A 316 -19.56 -41.33 -14.31
N ILE A 317 -19.55 -42.44 -13.58
CA ILE A 317 -19.98 -42.50 -12.17
C ILE A 317 -18.87 -43.15 -11.37
N GLY A 318 -18.14 -42.35 -10.60
CA GLY A 318 -16.96 -42.81 -9.91
C GLY A 318 -16.24 -41.67 -9.22
N ASN A 319 -15.03 -41.96 -8.77
CA ASN A 319 -14.05 -40.94 -8.45
C ASN A 319 -12.93 -41.26 -9.43
N ASP A 320 -12.92 -40.57 -10.55
CA ASP A 320 -12.16 -40.95 -11.73
C ASP A 320 -10.90 -40.08 -11.87
N THR A 321 -9.97 -40.50 -12.71
CA THR A 321 -8.70 -39.82 -12.97
C THR A 321 -8.52 -39.75 -14.48
N LEU A 322 -8.61 -38.55 -15.05
CA LEU A 322 -8.47 -38.29 -16.48
C LEU A 322 -7.20 -37.45 -16.73
N ILE A 323 -6.37 -37.86 -17.68
CA ILE A 323 -5.19 -37.12 -18.13
C ILE A 323 -5.30 -36.97 -19.65
N GLY A 324 -5.39 -35.73 -20.15
CA GLY A 324 -5.41 -35.40 -21.58
C GLY A 324 -4.08 -35.75 -22.25
N GLY A 325 -3.11 -34.83 -22.13
CA GLY A 325 -1.75 -35.01 -22.61
C GLY A 325 -1.32 -33.91 -23.58
N ASP A 326 -0.81 -34.30 -24.76
CA ASP A 326 -0.39 -33.39 -25.82
C ASP A 326 -1.57 -33.14 -26.79
N GLY A 327 -2.44 -32.17 -26.50
CA GLY A 327 -3.74 -32.12 -27.16
C GLY A 327 -4.60 -30.86 -27.01
N ALA A 328 -5.73 -30.83 -27.71
CA ALA A 328 -6.81 -29.88 -27.41
C ALA A 328 -8.05 -30.68 -27.05
N ASP A 329 -8.09 -31.09 -25.79
CA ASP A 329 -8.85 -32.24 -25.33
C ASP A 329 -10.23 -31.84 -24.80
N THR A 330 -11.11 -32.83 -24.68
CA THR A 330 -12.46 -32.68 -24.15
C THR A 330 -12.70 -33.72 -23.08
N LEU A 331 -12.61 -33.30 -21.82
CA LEU A 331 -12.59 -34.16 -20.65
C LEU A 331 -13.85 -33.95 -19.81
N ALA A 332 -14.50 -35.04 -19.41
CA ALA A 332 -15.65 -35.03 -18.53
C ALA A 332 -15.43 -36.05 -17.40
N GLY A 333 -15.34 -35.61 -16.15
CA GLY A 333 -15.26 -36.51 -14.99
C GLY A 333 -16.57 -37.27 -14.82
N GLY A 334 -17.48 -36.76 -14.00
CA GLY A 334 -18.80 -37.36 -13.85
C GLY A 334 -19.45 -37.07 -12.51
N ASP A 335 -20.25 -38.01 -12.01
CA ASP A 335 -20.82 -37.95 -10.67
C ASP A 335 -19.89 -38.66 -9.64
N GLY A 336 -19.01 -37.88 -9.01
CA GLY A 336 -18.27 -38.21 -7.77
C GLY A 336 -17.04 -37.31 -7.61
N ASP A 337 -16.08 -37.61 -6.75
CA ASP A 337 -14.94 -36.69 -6.51
C ASP A 337 -13.77 -36.99 -7.47
N ASP A 338 -13.69 -36.25 -8.59
CA ASP A 338 -12.83 -36.54 -9.75
C ASP A 338 -11.50 -35.76 -9.77
N PHE A 339 -10.51 -36.28 -10.50
CA PHE A 339 -9.27 -35.59 -10.85
C PHE A 339 -9.12 -35.51 -12.37
N ILE A 340 -8.88 -34.32 -12.91
CA ILE A 340 -8.68 -34.08 -14.35
C ILE A 340 -7.46 -33.18 -14.56
N GLU A 341 -6.56 -33.58 -15.45
CA GLU A 341 -5.40 -32.81 -15.92
C GLU A 341 -5.47 -32.71 -17.45
N GLY A 342 -5.49 -31.50 -18.00
CA GLY A 342 -5.53 -31.21 -19.44
C GLY A 342 -4.20 -31.55 -20.10
N GLY A 343 -3.21 -30.66 -19.97
CA GLY A 343 -1.83 -30.90 -20.40
C GLY A 343 -1.27 -29.76 -21.27
N LEU A 344 -1.03 -30.04 -22.56
CA LEU A 344 -0.49 -29.10 -23.53
C LEU A 344 -1.49 -28.81 -24.66
N GLY A 345 -2.33 -27.78 -24.48
CA GLY A 345 -3.04 -27.14 -25.59
C GLY A 345 -4.23 -26.30 -25.15
N ASN A 346 -5.44 -26.60 -25.61
CA ASN A 346 -6.58 -25.71 -25.41
C ASN A 346 -7.79 -26.55 -25.02
N ASP A 347 -7.86 -26.89 -23.75
CA ASP A 347 -8.65 -28.00 -23.25
C ASP A 347 -10.04 -27.56 -22.74
N TYR A 348 -10.98 -28.49 -22.82
CA TYR A 348 -12.35 -28.30 -22.34
C TYR A 348 -12.69 -29.34 -21.27
N MET A 349 -12.66 -28.92 -20.01
CA MET A 349 -12.89 -29.80 -18.85
C MET A 349 -14.24 -29.53 -18.19
N THR A 350 -14.94 -30.61 -17.84
CA THR A 350 -16.21 -30.54 -17.09
C THR A 350 -16.35 -31.64 -16.03
N THR A 351 -17.09 -31.36 -14.96
CA THR A 351 -17.47 -32.37 -13.95
C THR A 351 -18.95 -32.29 -13.55
N GLY A 352 -19.43 -33.34 -12.88
CA GLY A 352 -20.75 -33.45 -12.28
C GLY A 352 -20.75 -33.13 -10.79
N ILE A 353 -21.44 -33.92 -9.97
CA ILE A 353 -21.60 -33.64 -8.53
C ILE A 353 -20.52 -34.36 -7.73
N GLY A 354 -19.61 -33.59 -7.13
CA GLY A 354 -18.36 -34.10 -6.57
C GLY A 354 -17.67 -33.15 -5.61
N ASN A 355 -16.40 -33.41 -5.36
CA ASN A 355 -15.44 -32.52 -4.72
C ASN A 355 -14.16 -32.61 -5.58
N ASP A 356 -14.17 -31.89 -6.69
CA ASP A 356 -13.35 -32.18 -7.86
C ASP A 356 -12.02 -31.41 -7.88
N THR A 357 -11.08 -31.88 -8.71
CA THR A 357 -9.83 -31.17 -9.00
C THR A 357 -9.60 -31.14 -10.51
N LEU A 358 -9.55 -29.95 -11.10
CA LEU A 358 -9.30 -29.71 -12.52
C LEU A 358 -8.02 -28.87 -12.67
N ILE A 359 -7.14 -29.26 -13.59
CA ILE A 359 -5.90 -28.55 -13.92
C ILE A 359 -5.82 -28.41 -15.45
N GLY A 360 -5.68 -27.18 -15.96
CA GLY A 360 -5.48 -26.88 -17.38
C GLY A 360 -4.10 -27.33 -17.85
N GLY A 361 -3.11 -26.45 -17.75
CA GLY A 361 -1.73 -26.73 -18.12
C GLY A 361 -1.10 -25.60 -18.93
N GLU A 362 -0.69 -25.88 -20.17
CA GLU A 362 -0.21 -24.86 -21.12
C GLU A 362 -1.19 -24.64 -22.29
N GLY A 363 -1.91 -23.52 -22.25
CA GLY A 363 -2.61 -22.86 -23.36
C GLY A 363 -3.94 -22.24 -22.91
N ASP A 364 -4.86 -21.86 -23.82
CA ASP A 364 -6.09 -21.15 -23.40
C ASP A 364 -7.22 -22.14 -23.09
N ASP A 365 -7.40 -22.48 -21.82
CA ASP A 365 -8.25 -23.58 -21.34
C ASP A 365 -9.66 -23.13 -20.90
N THR A 366 -10.57 -24.10 -20.75
CA THR A 366 -11.92 -23.87 -20.23
C THR A 366 -12.32 -24.94 -19.22
N LEU A 367 -12.33 -24.55 -17.94
CA LEU A 367 -12.63 -25.41 -16.80
C LEU A 367 -14.02 -25.09 -16.25
N LYS A 368 -14.84 -26.11 -16.02
CA LYS A 368 -16.17 -25.89 -15.46
C LYS A 368 -16.69 -27.06 -14.60
N ASN A 369 -16.89 -26.81 -13.31
CA ASN A 369 -17.46 -27.81 -12.39
C ASN A 369 -19.00 -27.92 -12.46
N SER A 370 -19.54 -28.73 -11.54
CA SER A 370 -20.89 -28.52 -10.99
C SER A 370 -20.83 -28.27 -9.47
N ALA A 371 -21.62 -28.98 -8.65
CA ALA A 371 -21.80 -28.62 -7.24
C ALA A 371 -20.89 -29.46 -6.33
N GLY A 372 -20.07 -28.80 -5.52
CA GLY A 372 -19.01 -29.44 -4.72
C GLY A 372 -18.39 -28.55 -3.63
N ASP A 373 -17.13 -28.83 -3.27
CA ASP A 373 -16.17 -27.82 -2.79
C ASP A 373 -14.89 -28.14 -3.58
N ASP A 374 -14.68 -27.45 -4.70
CA ASP A 374 -13.82 -27.90 -5.80
C ASP A 374 -12.52 -27.07 -5.93
N SER A 375 -11.54 -27.60 -6.67
CA SER A 375 -10.25 -26.95 -6.93
C SER A 375 -9.98 -26.87 -8.43
N LEU A 376 -9.96 -25.67 -9.01
CA LEU A 376 -9.77 -25.44 -10.45
C LEU A 376 -8.53 -24.56 -10.67
N VAL A 377 -7.59 -25.02 -11.49
CA VAL A 377 -6.35 -24.30 -11.82
C VAL A 377 -6.23 -24.18 -13.34
N GLY A 378 -6.09 -22.97 -13.87
CA GLY A 378 -5.84 -22.71 -15.30
C GLY A 378 -4.43 -23.16 -15.68
N GLY A 379 -3.45 -22.29 -15.49
CA GLY A 379 -2.04 -22.60 -15.67
C GLY A 379 -1.28 -21.49 -16.41
N VAL A 380 -0.98 -21.72 -17.69
CA VAL A 380 -0.24 -20.77 -18.55
C VAL A 380 -1.06 -20.56 -19.81
N GLY A 381 -1.83 -19.46 -19.87
CA GLY A 381 -2.98 -19.41 -20.77
C GLY A 381 -3.69 -18.06 -20.88
N ASN A 382 -4.97 -18.13 -21.22
CA ASN A 382 -5.95 -17.05 -21.08
C ASN A 382 -7.27 -17.77 -20.76
N ASP A 383 -7.37 -18.22 -19.51
CA ASP A 383 -8.21 -19.34 -19.13
C ASP A 383 -9.62 -18.90 -18.73
N SER A 384 -10.59 -19.79 -18.93
CA SER A 384 -11.98 -19.55 -18.54
C SER A 384 -12.43 -20.56 -17.50
N ILE A 385 -12.43 -20.14 -16.24
CA ILE A 385 -12.74 -20.98 -15.08
C ILE A 385 -14.12 -20.58 -14.53
N VAL A 386 -15.03 -21.55 -14.45
CA VAL A 386 -16.42 -21.32 -13.99
C VAL A 386 -16.82 -22.35 -12.94
N ALA A 387 -16.82 -21.92 -11.68
CA ALA A 387 -17.37 -22.64 -10.54
C ALA A 387 -18.92 -22.48 -10.43
N THR A 388 -19.58 -23.14 -9.47
CA THR A 388 -21.06 -23.05 -9.33
C THR A 388 -21.63 -22.98 -7.90
N ASP A 389 -21.99 -24.10 -7.27
CA ASP A 389 -22.54 -24.15 -5.89
C ASP A 389 -21.47 -24.85 -5.02
N GLY A 390 -20.68 -24.11 -4.24
CA GLY A 390 -19.57 -24.67 -3.47
C GLY A 390 -18.81 -23.68 -2.58
N ASN A 391 -17.73 -24.13 -1.94
CA ASN A 391 -16.71 -23.22 -1.40
C ASN A 391 -15.45 -23.50 -2.20
N ASP A 392 -15.45 -23.02 -3.44
CA ASP A 392 -14.55 -23.43 -4.49
C ASP A 392 -13.24 -22.62 -4.44
N THR A 393 -12.15 -23.20 -4.94
CA THR A 393 -10.83 -22.55 -5.04
C THR A 393 -10.40 -22.49 -6.49
N LEU A 394 -10.20 -21.28 -7.02
CA LEU A 394 -9.86 -21.01 -8.42
C LEU A 394 -8.52 -20.28 -8.49
N GLU A 395 -7.60 -20.75 -9.33
CA GLU A 395 -6.31 -20.12 -9.63
C GLU A 395 -6.21 -19.96 -11.16
N GLY A 396 -6.05 -18.72 -11.67
CA GLY A 396 -5.85 -18.42 -13.08
C GLY A 396 -4.46 -18.86 -13.55
N GLY A 397 -3.45 -18.02 -13.28
CA GLY A 397 -2.04 -18.35 -13.45
C GLY A 397 -1.23 -17.30 -14.21
N GLU A 398 -0.59 -17.69 -15.31
CA GLU A 398 0.11 -16.77 -16.24
C GLU A 398 -0.78 -16.49 -17.47
N GLY A 399 -1.58 -15.42 -17.45
CA GLY A 399 -2.53 -15.14 -18.53
C GLY A 399 -3.48 -13.98 -18.26
N ASN A 400 -4.32 -13.64 -19.24
CA ASN A 400 -5.46 -12.73 -19.02
C ASN A 400 -6.72 -13.59 -18.83
N ASP A 401 -7.01 -13.96 -17.58
CA ASP A 401 -7.93 -15.02 -17.23
C ASP A 401 -9.35 -14.50 -16.90
N THR A 402 -10.31 -15.42 -16.88
CA THR A 402 -11.71 -15.13 -16.55
C THR A 402 -12.25 -16.15 -15.55
N LEU A 403 -12.39 -15.72 -14.30
CA LEU A 403 -12.79 -16.55 -13.16
C LEU A 403 -14.21 -16.18 -12.69
N TYR A 404 -15.04 -17.17 -12.40
CA TYR A 404 -16.37 -17.01 -11.80
C TYR A 404 -16.54 -17.99 -10.64
N GLY A 405 -16.77 -17.50 -9.42
CA GLY A 405 -17.00 -18.32 -8.21
C GLY A 405 -18.38 -18.98 -8.24
N GLY A 406 -19.43 -18.25 -7.86
CA GLY A 406 -20.81 -18.67 -8.03
C GLY A 406 -21.68 -18.39 -6.81
N ASN A 407 -21.92 -19.41 -5.99
CA ASN A 407 -22.70 -19.33 -4.75
C ASN A 407 -22.01 -20.11 -3.63
N ASP A 408 -22.19 -19.61 -2.39
CA ASP A 408 -21.43 -19.98 -1.19
C ASP A 408 -20.03 -19.32 -1.22
N ASN A 409 -19.03 -19.67 -0.39
CA ASN A 409 -17.89 -18.77 -0.11
C ASN A 409 -16.62 -19.20 -0.84
N ASP A 410 -16.25 -18.47 -1.89
CA ASP A 410 -15.21 -18.87 -2.83
C ASP A 410 -13.87 -18.15 -2.61
N SER A 411 -12.79 -18.75 -3.12
CA SER A 411 -11.43 -18.21 -3.10
C SER A 411 -10.87 -18.16 -4.52
N LEU A 412 -10.70 -16.96 -5.08
CA LEU A 412 -10.22 -16.74 -6.44
C LEU A 412 -8.86 -16.00 -6.42
N ASP A 413 -7.90 -16.48 -7.18
CA ASP A 413 -6.57 -15.86 -7.40
C ASP A 413 -6.35 -15.73 -8.92
N GLY A 414 -6.19 -14.51 -9.44
CA GLY A 414 -5.97 -14.25 -10.87
C GLY A 414 -4.57 -14.67 -11.30
N GLY A 415 -3.55 -14.06 -10.69
CA GLY A 415 -2.15 -14.43 -10.87
C GLY A 415 -1.35 -13.32 -11.54
N THR A 416 -1.09 -13.45 -12.86
CA THR A 416 -0.35 -12.44 -13.62
C THR A 416 -0.91 -12.23 -15.03
N GLY A 417 -1.42 -11.03 -15.30
CA GLY A 417 -1.99 -10.56 -16.56
C GLY A 417 -3.17 -9.62 -16.28
N ASP A 418 -3.93 -9.16 -17.28
CA ASP A 418 -5.10 -8.31 -16.99
C ASP A 418 -6.36 -9.20 -16.84
N ASP A 419 -6.76 -9.49 -15.60
CA ASP A 419 -7.74 -10.53 -15.25
C ASP A 419 -9.18 -10.02 -15.07
N SER A 420 -10.15 -10.94 -15.15
CA SER A 420 -11.59 -10.66 -15.01
C SER A 420 -12.27 -11.64 -14.05
N MET A 421 -12.60 -11.19 -12.84
CA MET A 421 -13.08 -12.03 -11.74
C MET A 421 -14.47 -11.60 -11.24
N ASP A 422 -15.34 -12.55 -10.90
CA ASP A 422 -16.68 -12.32 -10.34
C ASP A 422 -16.99 -13.42 -9.28
N GLY A 423 -17.00 -13.06 -8.00
CA GLY A 423 -17.20 -13.98 -6.87
C GLY A 423 -18.63 -14.52 -6.82
N GLY A 424 -19.63 -13.65 -6.94
CA GLY A 424 -21.03 -14.02 -7.15
C GLY A 424 -21.93 -13.76 -5.94
N THR A 425 -22.19 -14.78 -5.11
CA THR A 425 -22.92 -14.61 -3.84
C THR A 425 -22.34 -15.49 -2.74
N GLY A 426 -21.65 -14.86 -1.81
CA GLY A 426 -20.84 -15.51 -0.80
C GLY A 426 -20.15 -14.46 0.06
N ASN A 427 -19.32 -14.89 1.01
CA ASN A 427 -18.35 -14.01 1.63
C ASN A 427 -17.00 -14.34 0.98
N ASP A 428 -16.75 -13.76 -0.19
CA ASP A 428 -15.73 -14.27 -1.11
C ASP A 428 -14.35 -13.64 -0.85
N THR A 429 -13.30 -14.30 -1.29
CA THR A 429 -11.91 -13.80 -1.24
C THR A 429 -11.33 -13.77 -2.64
N LEU A 430 -11.05 -12.58 -3.16
CA LEU A 430 -10.55 -12.37 -4.51
C LEU A 430 -9.22 -11.62 -4.49
N ILE A 431 -8.23 -12.14 -5.20
CA ILE A 431 -6.90 -11.53 -5.38
C ILE A 431 -6.63 -11.41 -6.88
N GLY A 432 -6.38 -10.21 -7.39
CA GLY A 432 -6.01 -9.97 -8.79
C GLY A 432 -4.60 -10.48 -9.08
N GLY A 433 -3.60 -9.70 -8.67
CA GLY A 433 -2.19 -10.07 -8.72
C GLY A 433 -1.31 -9.04 -9.43
N ASP A 434 -0.57 -9.46 -10.45
CA ASP A 434 0.25 -8.58 -11.30
C ASP A 434 -0.52 -8.24 -12.59
N GLY A 435 -1.33 -7.17 -12.59
CA GLY A 435 -2.33 -6.97 -13.63
C GLY A 435 -2.98 -5.59 -13.71
N ALA A 436 -3.91 -5.41 -14.65
CA ALA A 436 -4.84 -4.28 -14.64
C ALA A 436 -6.27 -4.84 -14.56
N ASP A 437 -6.63 -5.24 -13.36
CA ASP A 437 -7.64 -6.28 -13.14
C ASP A 437 -9.05 -5.70 -13.02
N THR A 438 -10.04 -6.53 -13.32
CA THR A 438 -11.46 -6.19 -13.21
C THR A 438 -12.14 -7.19 -12.29
N ILE A 439 -12.36 -6.79 -11.03
CA ILE A 439 -12.85 -7.68 -9.98
C ILE A 439 -14.23 -7.23 -9.50
N ALA A 440 -15.16 -8.18 -9.44
CA ALA A 440 -16.43 -8.05 -8.74
C ALA A 440 -16.46 -9.08 -7.59
N GLY A 441 -16.74 -8.64 -6.36
CA GLY A 441 -17.06 -9.53 -5.24
C GLY A 441 -18.42 -10.16 -5.48
N GLY A 442 -19.47 -9.59 -4.90
CA GLY A 442 -20.81 -10.09 -5.12
C GLY A 442 -21.82 -9.59 -4.09
N ASP A 443 -22.86 -10.38 -3.83
CA ASP A 443 -23.73 -10.17 -2.67
C ASP A 443 -23.23 -11.01 -1.47
N GLY A 444 -22.49 -10.40 -0.55
CA GLY A 444 -22.16 -10.86 0.81
C GLY A 444 -21.01 -10.03 1.41
N ASP A 445 -20.37 -10.44 2.51
CA ASP A 445 -19.25 -9.63 3.07
C ASP A 445 -17.91 -10.07 2.45
N ASP A 446 -17.44 -9.34 1.42
CA ASP A 446 -16.32 -9.75 0.55
C ASP A 446 -14.95 -9.17 0.95
N TYR A 447 -13.86 -9.85 0.55
CA TYR A 447 -12.49 -9.33 0.57
C TYR A 447 -11.90 -9.32 -0.84
N ILE A 448 -11.43 -8.16 -1.30
CA ILE A 448 -10.81 -7.94 -2.60
C ILE A 448 -9.46 -7.24 -2.45
N GLU A 449 -8.43 -7.78 -3.07
CA GLU A 449 -7.09 -7.19 -3.22
C GLU A 449 -6.73 -7.13 -4.71
N GLY A 450 -6.53 -5.94 -5.27
CA GLY A 450 -6.16 -5.74 -6.68
C GLY A 450 -4.75 -6.22 -6.95
N GLY A 451 -3.75 -5.45 -6.49
CA GLY A 451 -2.35 -5.87 -6.47
C GLY A 451 -1.40 -4.87 -7.11
N LEU A 452 -0.83 -5.20 -8.27
CA LEU A 452 0.11 -4.36 -9.02
C LEU A 452 -0.46 -3.94 -10.39
N GLY A 453 -1.22 -2.86 -10.42
CA GLY A 453 -1.44 -2.10 -11.66
C GLY A 453 -2.53 -1.06 -11.59
N ASN A 454 -3.62 -1.21 -12.33
CA ASN A 454 -4.60 -0.14 -12.51
C ASN A 454 -6.00 -0.74 -12.49
N ASP A 455 -6.46 -1.05 -11.29
CA ASP A 455 -7.49 -2.04 -11.06
C ASP A 455 -8.88 -1.42 -10.95
N TYR A 456 -9.90 -2.21 -11.30
CA TYR A 456 -11.30 -1.84 -11.22
C TYR A 456 -12.04 -2.79 -10.30
N LEU A 457 -12.22 -2.38 -9.05
CA LEU A 457 -12.74 -3.21 -7.96
C LEU A 457 -14.18 -2.82 -7.62
N THR A 458 -15.09 -3.78 -7.59
CA THR A 458 -16.51 -3.55 -7.29
C THR A 458 -17.15 -4.62 -6.39
N THR A 459 -18.20 -4.25 -5.65
CA THR A 459 -19.00 -5.19 -4.85
C THR A 459 -20.50 -4.94 -4.95
N GLY A 460 -21.29 -5.85 -4.37
CA GLY A 460 -22.74 -5.79 -4.19
C GLY A 460 -23.13 -5.51 -2.74
N LEU A 461 -24.10 -6.24 -2.19
CA LEU A 461 -24.64 -5.98 -0.85
C LEU A 461 -23.86 -6.71 0.25
N GLY A 462 -23.15 -5.97 1.11
CA GLY A 462 -22.19 -6.58 2.04
C GLY A 462 -21.79 -5.74 3.24
N ASN A 463 -20.60 -6.04 3.76
CA ASN A 463 -19.75 -5.17 4.59
C ASN A 463 -18.31 -5.48 4.15
N ASP A 464 -17.90 -4.85 3.05
CA ASP A 464 -16.83 -5.32 2.19
C ASP A 464 -15.47 -4.70 2.55
N THR A 465 -14.40 -5.34 2.10
CA THR A 465 -13.04 -4.79 2.14
C THR A 465 -12.43 -4.79 0.75
N LEU A 466 -12.17 -3.61 0.19
CA LEU A 466 -11.53 -3.43 -1.11
C LEU A 466 -10.16 -2.77 -0.89
N ILE A 467 -9.11 -3.34 -1.47
CA ILE A 467 -7.74 -2.83 -1.44
C ILE A 467 -7.26 -2.75 -2.89
N GLY A 468 -6.88 -1.56 -3.37
CA GLY A 468 -6.28 -1.35 -4.69
C GLY A 468 -4.89 -1.96 -4.77
N GLY A 469 -3.86 -1.21 -4.37
CA GLY A 469 -2.49 -1.70 -4.27
C GLY A 469 -1.44 -0.70 -4.76
N GLU A 470 -0.67 -1.06 -5.79
CA GLU A 470 0.25 -0.16 -6.49
C GLU A 470 -0.25 0.21 -7.90
N GLY A 471 -0.88 1.37 -8.03
CA GLY A 471 -1.05 2.16 -9.26
C GLY A 471 -2.31 3.02 -9.23
N ASP A 472 -2.87 3.47 -10.37
CA ASP A 472 -4.03 4.41 -10.32
C ASP A 472 -5.35 3.62 -10.36
N ASP A 473 -5.93 3.32 -9.20
CA ASP A 473 -7.03 2.35 -9.04
C ASP A 473 -8.42 2.98 -9.01
N THR A 474 -9.46 2.16 -9.21
CA THR A 474 -10.87 2.57 -9.10
C THR A 474 -11.66 1.58 -8.25
N LEU A 475 -11.99 2.00 -7.02
CA LEU A 475 -12.71 1.20 -6.04
C LEU A 475 -14.15 1.70 -5.92
N LYS A 476 -15.13 0.81 -5.95
CA LYS A 476 -16.53 1.19 -5.78
C LYS A 476 -17.41 0.09 -5.17
N ASN A 477 -17.97 0.36 -4.00
CA ASN A 477 -18.87 -0.54 -3.28
C ASN A 477 -20.34 -0.48 -3.74
N SER A 478 -21.20 -1.12 -2.93
CA SER A 478 -22.64 -0.90 -2.85
C SER A 478 -23.06 -0.55 -1.41
N ALA A 479 -24.19 -1.07 -0.92
CA ALA A 479 -24.70 -0.74 0.41
C ALA A 479 -24.16 -1.72 1.46
N GLY A 480 -23.35 -1.20 2.38
CA GLY A 480 -22.70 -1.91 3.49
C GLY A 480 -22.07 -0.92 4.47
N ASP A 481 -21.49 -1.36 5.58
CA ASP A 481 -20.55 -0.54 6.35
C ASP A 481 -19.13 -0.97 5.91
N ASP A 482 -18.61 -0.40 4.82
CA ASP A 482 -17.49 -0.94 4.02
C ASP A 482 -16.13 -0.28 4.32
N SER A 483 -15.04 -0.93 3.89
CA SER A 483 -13.66 -0.46 4.01
C SER A 483 -12.94 -0.43 2.66
N LEU A 484 -12.64 0.75 2.13
CA LEU A 484 -12.02 0.95 0.82
C LEU A 484 -10.66 1.62 0.98
N VAL A 485 -9.59 0.99 0.47
CA VAL A 485 -8.21 1.49 0.56
C VAL A 485 -7.61 1.55 -0.85
N GLY A 486 -7.19 2.75 -1.30
CA GLY A 486 -6.51 2.93 -2.60
C GLY A 486 -5.13 2.29 -2.59
N GLY A 487 -4.15 2.97 -2.00
CA GLY A 487 -2.80 2.43 -1.78
C GLY A 487 -1.71 3.40 -2.22
N VAL A 488 -1.08 3.14 -3.35
CA VAL A 488 0.02 3.94 -3.92
C VAL A 488 -0.33 4.31 -5.36
N GLY A 489 -0.88 5.52 -5.56
CA GLY A 489 -1.65 5.77 -6.76
C GLY A 489 -2.13 7.19 -6.99
N ASN A 490 -3.20 7.32 -7.77
CA ASN A 490 -4.03 8.53 -7.86
C ASN A 490 -5.45 8.01 -7.98
N ASP A 491 -5.99 7.59 -6.83
CA ASP A 491 -7.05 6.59 -6.79
C ASP A 491 -8.44 7.22 -6.84
N SER A 492 -9.42 6.46 -7.32
CA SER A 492 -10.80 6.91 -7.47
C SER A 492 -11.73 6.04 -6.64
N ILE A 493 -11.96 6.44 -5.39
CA ILE A 493 -12.79 5.71 -4.42
C ILE A 493 -14.21 6.29 -4.41
N VAL A 494 -15.22 5.43 -4.62
CA VAL A 494 -16.64 5.81 -4.62
C VAL A 494 -17.42 4.88 -3.71
N ALA A 495 -17.66 5.32 -2.47
CA ALA A 495 -18.57 4.69 -1.53
C ALA A 495 -20.05 5.03 -1.86
N THR A 496 -21.04 4.44 -1.15
CA THR A 496 -22.46 4.66 -1.49
C THR A 496 -23.48 4.78 -0.34
N ASP A 497 -23.85 3.70 0.37
CA ASP A 497 -25.05 3.65 1.22
C ASP A 497 -24.76 2.92 2.56
N GLY A 498 -23.99 3.54 3.45
CA GLY A 498 -23.72 3.06 4.81
C GLY A 498 -22.63 3.87 5.51
N ASN A 499 -22.00 3.36 6.57
CA ASN A 499 -21.00 4.12 7.33
C ASN A 499 -19.59 3.66 6.91
N ASP A 500 -19.14 4.16 5.77
CA ASP A 500 -17.98 3.64 5.05
C ASP A 500 -16.67 4.27 5.57
N THR A 501 -15.55 3.53 5.43
CA THR A 501 -14.19 4.02 5.73
C THR A 501 -13.36 4.01 4.46
N LEU A 502 -12.89 5.19 4.05
CA LEU A 502 -12.11 5.40 2.83
C LEU A 502 -10.70 5.90 3.18
N GLU A 503 -9.67 5.22 2.70
CA GLU A 503 -8.26 5.62 2.82
C GLU A 503 -7.66 5.73 1.41
N GLY A 504 -7.21 6.92 1.00
CA GLY A 504 -6.56 7.16 -0.30
C GLY A 504 -5.17 6.52 -0.34
N GLY A 505 -4.20 7.15 0.30
CA GLY A 505 -2.86 6.60 0.53
C GLY A 505 -1.73 7.55 0.11
N ASP A 506 -0.77 7.05 -0.67
CA ASP A 506 0.31 7.85 -1.26
C ASP A 506 -0.11 8.29 -2.67
N GLY A 507 -0.65 9.51 -2.86
CA GLY A 507 -1.27 9.83 -4.15
C GLY A 507 -1.81 11.25 -4.36
N ASN A 508 -2.80 11.39 -5.24
CA ASN A 508 -3.63 12.60 -5.37
C ASN A 508 -5.05 12.11 -5.61
N ASP A 509 -5.69 11.69 -4.54
CA ASP A 509 -6.80 10.75 -4.62
C ASP A 509 -8.13 11.50 -4.70
N THR A 510 -9.15 10.82 -5.23
CA THR A 510 -10.50 11.35 -5.33
C THR A 510 -11.48 10.41 -4.64
N MET A 511 -12.09 10.89 -3.56
CA MET A 511 -12.95 10.09 -2.69
C MET A 511 -14.35 10.71 -2.56
N TYR A 512 -15.37 9.85 -2.60
CA TYR A 512 -16.77 10.18 -2.37
C TYR A 512 -17.34 9.24 -1.30
N GLY A 513 -17.79 9.76 -0.16
CA GLY A 513 -18.44 9.00 0.92
C GLY A 513 -19.83 8.49 0.51
N GLY A 514 -20.78 9.40 0.32
CA GLY A 514 -22.07 9.09 -0.31
C GLY A 514 -23.26 9.40 0.59
N ASN A 515 -23.77 8.40 1.32
CA ASN A 515 -24.86 8.59 2.28
C ASN A 515 -24.57 7.88 3.61
N HIS A 516 -24.90 8.58 4.70
CA HIS A 516 -24.73 8.25 6.12
C HIS A 516 -23.49 8.92 6.76
N ASN A 517 -22.62 8.19 7.44
CA ASN A 517 -21.64 8.81 8.33
C ASN A 517 -20.27 8.21 8.05
N ASP A 518 -19.56 8.81 7.10
CA ASP A 518 -18.35 8.25 6.52
C ASP A 518 -17.08 8.80 7.18
N LEU A 519 -16.01 8.01 7.11
CA LEU A 519 -14.66 8.38 7.53
C LEU A 519 -13.75 8.43 6.31
N LEU A 520 -13.27 9.63 5.96
CA LEU A 520 -12.39 9.86 4.83
C LEU A 520 -10.99 10.25 5.32
N VAL A 521 -9.97 9.54 4.83
CA VAL A 521 -8.55 9.76 5.11
C VAL A 521 -7.81 9.89 3.78
N GLY A 522 -7.40 11.10 3.40
CA GLY A 522 -6.66 11.32 2.14
C GLY A 522 -5.35 10.54 2.10
N GLY A 523 -4.46 10.86 3.04
CA GLY A 523 -3.13 10.26 3.11
C GLY A 523 -2.07 11.32 2.87
N ALA A 524 -1.31 11.21 1.79
CA ALA A 524 -0.21 12.11 1.44
C ALA A 524 -0.27 12.52 -0.04
N GLY A 525 -0.81 13.72 -0.31
CA GLY A 525 -1.13 14.11 -1.67
C GLY A 525 -1.56 15.56 -1.88
N ASP A 526 -2.24 15.80 -2.99
CA ASP A 526 -3.13 16.96 -3.17
C ASP A 526 -4.55 16.41 -3.39
N ASP A 527 -5.20 15.94 -2.32
CA ASP A 527 -6.39 15.07 -2.42
C ASP A 527 -7.71 15.84 -2.62
N LEU A 528 -8.75 15.13 -3.08
CA LEU A 528 -10.09 15.66 -3.32
C LEU A 528 -11.16 14.77 -2.66
N MET A 529 -11.73 15.24 -1.56
CA MET A 529 -12.65 14.46 -0.73
C MET A 529 -14.05 15.10 -0.70
N PHE A 530 -15.08 14.29 -0.89
CA PHE A 530 -16.49 14.66 -0.81
C PHE A 530 -17.20 13.75 0.21
N GLY A 531 -17.82 14.31 1.25
CA GLY A 531 -18.71 13.54 2.14
C GLY A 531 -20.04 13.21 1.46
N GLU A 532 -20.60 14.22 0.78
CA GLU A 532 -21.91 14.25 0.08
C GLU A 532 -23.14 14.38 0.99
N ALA A 533 -23.47 13.40 1.85
CA ALA A 533 -24.73 13.40 2.57
C ALA A 533 -24.70 12.74 3.95
N ASP A 534 -25.38 13.40 4.89
CA ASP A 534 -25.42 13.11 6.32
C ASP A 534 -24.25 13.74 7.10
N ALA A 535 -23.35 13.01 7.78
CA ALA A 535 -22.42 13.68 8.71
C ALA A 535 -21.06 12.98 8.83
N ASP A 536 -20.08 13.52 8.11
CA ASP A 536 -18.84 12.86 7.76
C ASP A 536 -17.63 13.39 8.54
N VAL A 537 -16.57 12.59 8.58
CA VAL A 537 -15.32 12.91 9.26
C VAL A 537 -14.15 12.83 8.30
N PHE A 538 -13.53 13.98 8.03
CA PHE A 538 -12.25 14.07 7.33
C PHE A 538 -11.13 14.00 8.36
N GLN A 539 -10.46 12.84 8.47
CA GLN A 539 -9.38 12.64 9.43
C GLN A 539 -8.02 12.90 8.78
N MET A 540 -7.28 13.86 9.34
CA MET A 540 -6.02 14.35 8.79
C MET A 540 -4.82 13.90 9.64
N SER A 541 -3.68 13.65 9.00
CA SER A 541 -2.43 13.26 9.66
C SER A 541 -1.22 14.04 9.13
N ASP A 542 -0.04 13.90 9.77
CA ASP A 542 1.17 14.64 9.37
C ASP A 542 1.56 14.37 7.90
N GLY A 543 1.61 15.44 7.08
CA GLY A 543 1.99 15.36 5.67
C GLY A 543 0.82 15.24 4.68
N PHE A 544 -0.40 15.58 5.12
CA PHE A 544 -1.62 15.58 4.31
C PHE A 544 -1.48 16.26 2.93
N GLY A 545 -0.79 17.41 2.86
CA GLY A 545 -0.51 18.10 1.59
C GLY A 545 -1.53 19.19 1.23
N ASN A 546 -1.99 19.30 -0.03
CA ASN A 546 -2.83 20.46 -0.47
C ASN A 546 -4.28 20.09 -0.80
N ASP A 547 -4.95 19.49 0.17
CA ASP A 547 -6.26 18.85 -0.03
C ASP A 547 -7.41 19.83 -0.27
N THR A 548 -8.45 19.33 -0.91
CA THR A 548 -9.74 20.00 -1.10
C THR A 548 -10.86 19.14 -0.52
N LEU A 549 -11.48 19.64 0.55
CA LEU A 549 -12.58 18.96 1.25
C LEU A 549 -13.91 19.65 0.94
N THR A 550 -14.94 18.86 0.68
CA THR A 550 -16.34 19.30 0.67
C THR A 550 -17.12 18.32 1.53
N GLY A 551 -17.77 18.77 2.61
CA GLY A 551 -18.68 17.91 3.37
C GLY A 551 -19.94 17.64 2.55
N GLY A 552 -20.99 18.40 2.80
CA GLY A 552 -22.17 18.43 1.95
C GLY A 552 -23.29 19.30 2.49
N GLU A 553 -24.48 19.14 1.93
CA GLU A 553 -25.71 19.81 2.42
C GLU A 553 -26.95 18.87 2.33
N ALA A 554 -26.70 17.56 2.24
CA ALA A 554 -27.73 16.53 2.21
C ALA A 554 -27.80 15.80 3.57
N GLY A 555 -28.91 15.12 3.83
CA GLY A 555 -29.06 14.34 5.07
C GLY A 555 -29.11 15.18 6.36
N VAL A 556 -28.33 14.74 7.35
CA VAL A 556 -28.05 15.33 8.67
C VAL A 556 -26.73 16.13 8.68
N ASP A 557 -26.46 16.87 7.60
CA ASP A 557 -25.65 18.12 7.53
C ASP A 557 -24.88 18.48 8.83
N TYR A 558 -23.73 17.84 9.05
CA TYR A 558 -22.85 18.05 10.21
C TYR A 558 -21.44 17.46 10.04
N ASP A 559 -20.65 18.07 9.17
CA ASP A 559 -19.35 17.56 8.76
C ASP A 559 -18.20 18.08 9.64
N THR A 560 -17.23 17.21 9.89
CA THR A 560 -16.12 17.46 10.82
C THR A 560 -14.76 17.23 10.17
N VAL A 561 -13.87 18.22 10.24
CA VAL A 561 -12.42 17.99 10.00
C VAL A 561 -11.73 17.71 11.33
N ASP A 562 -11.08 16.56 11.44
CA ASP A 562 -10.33 16.12 12.61
C ASP A 562 -8.82 16.16 12.36
N MET A 563 -8.16 17.16 12.95
CA MET A 563 -6.72 17.38 12.90
C MET A 563 -6.00 16.79 14.12
N SER A 564 -6.67 16.06 15.02
CA SER A 564 -6.09 15.65 16.33
C SER A 564 -4.87 14.73 16.24
N ALA A 565 -4.61 14.13 15.06
CA ALA A 565 -3.42 13.33 14.78
C ALA A 565 -2.24 14.15 14.21
N VAL A 566 -2.44 15.41 13.81
CA VAL A 566 -1.39 16.31 13.30
C VAL A 566 -0.54 16.86 14.45
N THR A 567 0.78 16.83 14.29
CA THR A 567 1.75 17.13 15.36
C THR A 567 2.34 18.54 15.31
N THR A 568 1.94 19.32 14.31
CA THR A 568 2.27 20.74 14.12
C THR A 568 1.05 21.61 14.39
N GLY A 569 1.24 22.76 15.03
CA GLY A 569 0.14 23.71 15.28
C GLY A 569 -0.31 24.39 13.99
N VAL A 570 -1.63 24.56 13.83
CA VAL A 570 -2.31 24.97 12.61
C VAL A 570 -2.86 26.39 12.67
N SER A 571 -3.09 26.95 11.49
CA SER A 571 -3.75 28.24 11.29
C SER A 571 -4.96 28.07 10.39
N VAL A 572 -6.15 28.28 10.97
CA VAL A 572 -7.46 28.25 10.29
C VAL A 572 -7.85 29.68 9.89
N THR A 573 -8.31 29.86 8.65
CA THR A 573 -8.86 31.14 8.18
C THR A 573 -10.13 30.89 7.39
N TYR A 574 -11.27 31.34 7.93
CA TYR A 574 -12.54 31.31 7.22
C TYR A 574 -12.57 32.39 6.12
N THR A 575 -13.21 32.07 5.00
CA THR A 575 -13.38 32.97 3.85
C THR A 575 -14.85 33.26 3.53
N GLY A 576 -15.76 32.48 4.09
CA GLY A 576 -17.21 32.65 4.08
C GLY A 576 -17.83 31.78 5.18
N ASN A 577 -19.14 31.54 5.09
CA ASN A 577 -19.78 30.56 5.95
C ASN A 577 -19.30 29.15 5.58
N GLU A 578 -19.09 28.30 6.59
CA GLU A 578 -18.71 26.88 6.45
C GLU A 578 -17.51 26.62 5.50
N ALA A 579 -16.67 27.63 5.21
CA ALA A 579 -15.65 27.56 4.15
C ALA A 579 -14.39 28.38 4.44
N GLY A 580 -13.22 27.79 4.21
CA GLY A 580 -11.94 28.37 4.61
C GLY A 580 -10.71 27.58 4.17
N THR A 581 -9.60 27.82 4.87
CA THR A 581 -8.35 27.08 4.70
C THR A 581 -7.72 26.76 6.06
N ILE A 582 -7.10 25.59 6.19
CA ILE A 582 -6.27 25.18 7.34
C ILE A 582 -4.85 24.97 6.83
N THR A 583 -3.82 25.46 7.55
CA THR A 583 -2.41 25.24 7.18
C THR A 583 -1.52 25.10 8.39
N ASP A 584 -0.57 24.17 8.35
CA ASP A 584 0.52 24.03 9.35
C ASP A 584 1.78 24.87 8.97
N GLY A 585 1.75 25.49 7.80
CA GLY A 585 2.84 26.28 7.22
C GLY A 585 3.73 25.55 6.21
N ALA A 586 3.58 24.23 6.05
CA ALA A 586 4.06 23.46 4.91
C ALA A 586 2.92 23.16 3.94
N ASP A 587 1.83 22.61 4.48
CA ASP A 587 0.72 21.98 3.76
C ASP A 587 -0.58 22.81 3.97
N THR A 588 -1.61 22.65 3.13
CA THR A 588 -2.81 23.51 3.14
C THR A 588 -4.10 22.83 2.66
N ILE A 589 -5.01 22.57 3.59
CA ILE A 589 -6.39 22.16 3.30
C ILE A 589 -7.21 23.36 2.85
N THR A 590 -8.00 23.21 1.78
CA THR A 590 -9.10 24.11 1.42
C THR A 590 -10.43 23.41 1.66
N PHE A 591 -11.33 24.00 2.45
CA PHE A 591 -12.60 23.36 2.82
C PHE A 591 -13.82 24.23 2.49
N SER A 592 -14.95 23.58 2.25
CA SER A 592 -16.29 24.17 2.14
C SER A 592 -17.36 23.20 2.59
N GLU A 593 -18.49 23.70 3.10
CA GLU A 593 -19.58 22.86 3.61
C GLU A 593 -19.04 21.97 4.76
N ILE A 594 -18.49 22.63 5.81
CA ILE A 594 -17.96 22.03 7.05
C ILE A 594 -18.40 22.83 8.29
N GLU A 595 -19.08 22.18 9.22
CA GLU A 595 -19.71 22.80 10.40
C GLU A 595 -18.81 22.74 11.66
N ALA A 596 -17.92 21.74 11.71
CA ALA A 596 -17.10 21.45 12.88
C ALA A 596 -15.61 21.24 12.55
N LEU A 597 -14.76 21.77 13.44
CA LEU A 597 -13.31 21.52 13.43
C LEU A 597 -12.88 20.95 14.79
N THR A 598 -12.08 19.90 14.76
CA THR A 598 -11.26 19.43 15.89
C THR A 598 -9.81 19.70 15.54
N LEU A 599 -9.12 20.54 16.32
CA LEU A 599 -7.75 20.97 16.02
C LEU A 599 -6.72 20.13 16.79
N THR A 600 -5.50 20.65 16.97
CA THR A 600 -4.34 19.87 17.43
C THR A 600 -4.10 20.01 18.94
N ASP A 601 -3.22 19.20 19.52
CA ASP A 601 -2.69 19.41 20.89
C ASP A 601 -1.54 20.46 20.90
N GLN A 602 -1.58 21.44 19.99
CA GLN A 602 -0.58 22.49 19.83
C GLN A 602 -1.24 23.89 19.78
N ALA A 603 -0.46 24.94 20.01
CA ALA A 603 -0.98 26.32 20.03
C ALA A 603 -1.47 26.77 18.64
N ASP A 604 -2.80 26.81 18.49
CA ASP A 604 -3.50 26.98 17.22
C ASP A 604 -4.11 28.38 17.07
N VAL A 605 -4.35 28.80 15.81
CA VAL A 605 -4.87 30.14 15.49
C VAL A 605 -6.06 30.05 14.55
N VAL A 606 -7.22 30.54 14.98
CA VAL A 606 -8.46 30.54 14.18
C VAL A 606 -8.95 31.97 13.93
N ASP A 607 -9.14 32.34 12.67
CA ASP A 607 -9.90 33.53 12.28
C ASP A 607 -11.24 33.13 11.62
N ALA A 608 -12.29 33.04 12.44
CA ALA A 608 -13.66 32.79 12.01
C ALA A 608 -14.42 34.10 11.69
N SER A 609 -13.75 35.26 11.62
CA SER A 609 -14.44 36.56 11.44
C SER A 609 -15.12 36.78 10.09
N ALA A 610 -14.99 35.82 9.15
CA ALA A 610 -15.71 35.78 7.89
C ALA A 610 -17.01 34.92 7.95
N ASP A 611 -17.17 34.07 8.96
CA ASP A 611 -18.36 33.26 9.16
C ASP A 611 -19.53 34.07 9.77
N ALA A 612 -20.75 33.73 9.33
CA ALA A 612 -21.99 34.29 9.86
C ALA A 612 -23.11 33.26 10.11
N SER A 613 -22.79 31.96 10.07
CA SER A 613 -23.72 30.86 10.42
C SER A 613 -23.59 30.50 11.90
N GLY A 614 -22.35 30.41 12.40
CA GLY A 614 -21.99 29.90 13.71
C GLY A 614 -21.24 28.59 13.57
N VAL A 615 -19.99 28.53 14.02
CA VAL A 615 -19.12 27.34 13.86
C VAL A 615 -18.92 26.62 15.19
N LYS A 616 -18.62 25.32 15.14
CA LYS A 616 -18.12 24.59 16.31
C LYS A 616 -16.64 24.29 16.17
N ILE A 617 -15.85 24.67 17.17
CA ILE A 617 -14.42 24.42 17.23
C ILE A 617 -14.09 23.75 18.56
N ASP A 618 -13.37 22.64 18.50
CA ASP A 618 -12.61 22.09 19.63
C ASP A 618 -11.14 22.34 19.31
N SER A 619 -10.46 23.19 20.08
CA SER A 619 -9.07 23.57 19.77
C SER A 619 -8.00 22.67 20.39
N GLY A 620 -8.40 21.66 21.17
CA GLY A 620 -7.45 20.72 21.78
C GLY A 620 -6.70 21.29 22.97
N ALA A 621 -5.43 20.94 23.14
CA ALA A 621 -4.55 21.57 24.13
C ALA A 621 -3.61 22.57 23.44
N GLY A 622 -3.36 23.73 24.04
CA GLY A 622 -2.54 24.75 23.37
C GLY A 622 -2.48 26.06 24.16
N ASP A 623 -1.79 27.05 23.60
CA ASP A 623 -1.99 28.45 24.01
C ASP A 623 -2.76 29.11 22.84
N ASP A 624 -4.05 28.82 22.72
CA ASP A 624 -4.79 29.02 21.47
C ASP A 624 -5.27 30.45 21.27
N THR A 625 -5.56 30.83 20.03
CA THR A 625 -6.13 32.14 19.71
C THR A 625 -7.28 32.03 18.72
N ILE A 626 -8.51 32.19 19.20
CA ILE A 626 -9.73 32.02 18.43
C ILE A 626 -10.45 33.37 18.30
N LYS A 627 -10.66 33.81 17.05
CA LYS A 627 -11.42 35.01 16.73
C LYS A 627 -12.79 34.66 16.17
N MET A 628 -13.84 34.99 16.94
CA MET A 628 -15.24 34.64 16.67
C MET A 628 -15.88 35.47 15.55
N GLY A 629 -16.92 34.92 14.96
CA GLY A 629 -17.60 35.41 13.76
C GLY A 629 -18.74 36.40 14.02
N ALA A 630 -19.80 36.24 13.22
CA ALA A 630 -21.11 36.88 13.42
C ALA A 630 -22.24 35.85 13.65
N GLY A 631 -21.92 34.56 13.63
CA GLY A 631 -22.81 33.48 14.01
C GLY A 631 -22.94 33.34 15.53
N ASP A 632 -23.69 32.33 15.99
CA ASP A 632 -23.70 31.94 17.41
C ASP A 632 -22.65 30.82 17.60
N ASP A 633 -21.38 31.16 17.83
CA ASP A 633 -20.25 30.21 17.81
C ASP A 633 -20.22 29.28 19.05
N SER A 634 -19.66 28.07 18.91
CA SER A 634 -19.55 27.07 19.98
C SER A 634 -18.12 26.53 20.12
N ILE A 635 -17.38 27.05 21.10
CA ILE A 635 -15.95 26.80 21.29
C ILE A 635 -15.69 25.89 22.50
N THR A 636 -14.75 24.96 22.36
CA THR A 636 -14.09 24.24 23.46
C THR A 636 -12.60 24.59 23.35
N SER A 637 -12.02 25.25 24.37
CA SER A 637 -10.59 25.66 24.34
C SER A 637 -9.64 24.60 24.89
N GLY A 638 -10.16 23.61 25.62
CA GLY A 638 -9.39 22.53 26.20
C GLY A 638 -8.39 22.97 27.26
N ALA A 639 -7.10 23.10 26.91
CA ALA A 639 -6.06 23.23 27.94
C ALA A 639 -4.79 24.04 27.56
N GLY A 640 -4.80 25.33 27.91
CA GLY A 640 -3.59 26.08 28.28
C GLY A 640 -3.87 27.52 28.67
N TYR A 641 -3.40 28.50 27.89
CA TYR A 641 -3.66 29.92 28.11
C TYR A 641 -4.37 30.55 26.91
N ASP A 642 -5.68 30.31 26.80
CA ASP A 642 -6.41 30.50 25.56
C ASP A 642 -7.00 31.91 25.40
N GLN A 643 -6.91 32.48 24.19
CA GLN A 643 -7.33 33.85 23.87
C GLN A 643 -8.55 33.88 22.95
N MET A 644 -9.67 34.38 23.49
CA MET A 644 -10.95 34.49 22.79
C MET A 644 -11.20 35.93 22.34
N VAL A 645 -11.12 36.18 21.03
CA VAL A 645 -11.24 37.53 20.44
C VAL A 645 -12.66 37.79 19.97
N LEU A 646 -13.36 38.69 20.68
CA LEU A 646 -14.76 39.07 20.43
C LEU A 646 -14.86 40.23 19.42
N THR A 647 -15.80 40.17 18.48
CA THR A 647 -15.87 41.11 17.35
C THR A 647 -17.13 41.97 17.35
N THR A 648 -17.13 43.10 16.64
CA THR A 648 -18.35 43.94 16.53
C THR A 648 -19.43 43.37 15.63
N SER A 649 -19.17 42.22 15.00
CA SER A 649 -20.07 41.51 14.08
C SER A 649 -21.13 40.79 14.92
N GLY A 650 -20.67 39.79 15.68
CA GLY A 650 -21.19 39.35 16.97
C GLY A 650 -22.48 38.52 16.97
N GLY A 651 -22.57 37.64 17.96
CA GLY A 651 -23.65 36.65 18.11
C GLY A 651 -24.09 36.42 19.57
N VAL A 652 -24.34 35.15 19.89
CA VAL A 652 -24.56 34.60 21.22
C VAL A 652 -23.64 33.38 21.41
N ASP A 653 -22.35 33.66 21.43
CA ASP A 653 -21.30 32.64 21.42
C ASP A 653 -21.26 31.88 22.74
N THR A 654 -20.73 30.66 22.72
CA THR A 654 -20.58 29.80 23.88
C THR A 654 -19.16 29.26 23.97
N ILE A 655 -18.52 29.39 25.13
CA ILE A 655 -17.29 28.66 25.47
C ILE A 655 -17.68 27.56 26.47
N GLY A 656 -17.28 26.32 26.18
CA GLY A 656 -17.67 25.11 26.90
C GLY A 656 -17.03 24.94 28.28
N ASP A 657 -15.82 25.45 28.45
CA ASP A 657 -14.86 24.96 29.44
C ASP A 657 -13.97 26.05 30.09
N PHE A 658 -14.13 27.32 29.70
CA PHE A 658 -13.37 28.52 30.12
C PHE A 658 -12.68 28.44 31.49
N ASP A 659 -11.35 28.31 31.51
CA ASP A 659 -10.59 28.11 32.75
C ASP A 659 -10.36 29.41 33.54
N MET A 660 -11.13 29.56 34.62
CA MET A 660 -10.94 30.61 35.64
C MET A 660 -9.80 30.31 36.64
N GLY A 661 -8.89 29.41 36.32
CA GLY A 661 -7.63 29.15 37.01
C GLY A 661 -6.71 30.38 37.04
N ASP A 662 -5.70 30.35 37.91
CA ASP A 662 -4.60 31.32 38.00
C ASP A 662 -3.42 30.53 38.61
N ASP A 663 -2.68 29.81 37.76
CA ASP A 663 -1.61 28.92 38.20
C ASP A 663 -0.20 29.57 38.14
N ASP A 664 -0.05 30.64 37.37
CA ASP A 664 1.18 31.44 37.26
C ASP A 664 1.26 32.58 38.31
N SER A 665 0.13 32.93 38.94
CA SER A 665 -0.04 33.98 39.97
C SER A 665 0.09 35.43 39.47
N ASP A 666 -0.18 35.71 38.20
CA ASP A 666 -0.20 37.07 37.64
C ASP A 666 -1.52 37.84 37.88
N SER A 667 -2.55 37.13 38.37
CA SER A 667 -3.91 37.60 38.68
C SER A 667 -4.89 37.75 37.50
N PHE A 668 -4.54 37.26 36.32
CA PHE A 668 -5.49 36.96 35.26
C PHE A 668 -6.04 35.53 35.40
N PHE A 669 -7.05 35.21 34.60
CA PHE A 669 -7.48 33.83 34.40
C PHE A 669 -6.59 33.15 33.36
N ASN A 670 -6.51 31.82 33.39
CA ASN A 670 -5.77 31.08 32.37
C ASN A 670 -6.31 31.43 30.97
N ASP A 671 -7.63 31.40 30.80
CA ASP A 671 -8.31 31.82 29.58
C ASP A 671 -8.63 33.33 29.61
N GLN A 672 -8.52 34.01 28.46
CA GLN A 672 -8.63 35.46 28.33
C GLN A 672 -9.63 35.90 27.26
N LEU A 673 -10.39 36.96 27.54
CA LEU A 673 -11.32 37.60 26.60
C LEU A 673 -10.72 38.89 26.03
N ASP A 674 -10.38 38.90 24.74
CA ASP A 674 -9.98 40.12 24.04
C ASP A 674 -11.21 40.87 23.50
N VAL A 675 -11.57 41.94 24.21
CA VAL A 675 -12.66 42.86 23.87
C VAL A 675 -12.18 44.12 23.15
N SER A 676 -10.98 44.12 22.56
CA SER A 676 -10.35 45.32 21.98
C SER A 676 -10.97 45.77 20.66
N GLU A 677 -11.58 44.86 19.89
CA GLU A 677 -12.35 45.20 18.70
C GLU A 677 -13.76 45.73 19.04
N LEU A 678 -14.34 45.33 20.18
CA LEU A 678 -15.67 45.75 20.62
C LEU A 678 -15.78 47.27 20.88
N THR A 679 -16.90 47.86 20.46
CA THR A 679 -17.16 49.31 20.59
C THR A 679 -18.54 49.64 21.13
N GLY A 680 -18.68 50.83 21.71
CA GLY A 680 -19.92 51.33 22.34
C GLY A 680 -19.86 51.40 23.87
N GLY A 681 -18.74 51.00 24.47
CA GLY A 681 -18.45 51.15 25.89
C GLY A 681 -18.16 52.58 26.32
N THR A 682 -17.86 52.77 27.60
CA THR A 682 -17.66 54.09 28.21
C THR A 682 -16.18 54.50 28.33
N GLY A 683 -15.27 53.74 27.71
CA GLY A 683 -13.85 54.08 27.56
C GLY A 683 -13.58 55.16 26.49
N PRO A 684 -12.32 55.57 26.31
CA PRO A 684 -11.90 56.41 25.19
C PRO A 684 -12.28 55.78 23.85
N ASP A 685 -12.69 56.61 22.89
CA ASP A 685 -13.08 56.21 21.52
C ASP A 685 -14.16 55.12 21.42
N GLY A 686 -14.85 54.82 22.53
CA GLY A 686 -15.92 53.81 22.61
C GLY A 686 -15.47 52.43 23.08
N ALA A 687 -14.21 52.26 23.52
CA ALA A 687 -13.68 50.98 24.00
C ALA A 687 -14.45 50.43 25.22
N ILE A 688 -14.54 49.10 25.29
CA ILE A 688 -15.18 48.37 26.39
C ILE A 688 -14.35 48.48 27.68
N ARG A 689 -15.06 48.48 28.82
CA ARG A 689 -14.49 48.34 30.16
C ARG A 689 -15.38 47.40 30.98
N THR A 690 -14.86 46.88 32.08
CA THR A 690 -15.59 46.03 33.05
C THR A 690 -16.87 46.65 33.61
N ILE A 691 -17.02 47.99 33.57
CA ILE A 691 -18.24 48.69 33.99
C ILE A 691 -19.34 48.70 32.91
N ASP A 692 -19.00 48.30 31.68
CA ASP A 692 -19.88 48.28 30.53
C ASP A 692 -20.48 46.89 30.27
N VAL A 693 -19.85 45.83 30.80
CA VAL A 693 -20.32 44.44 30.71
C VAL A 693 -21.42 44.20 31.74
N THR A 694 -22.50 43.53 31.32
CA THR A 694 -23.55 43.04 32.23
C THR A 694 -23.49 41.53 32.30
N VAL A 695 -23.35 40.96 33.50
CA VAL A 695 -23.34 39.50 33.72
C VAL A 695 -24.70 39.06 34.27
N THR A 696 -25.28 38.07 33.63
CA THR A 696 -26.60 37.48 33.96
C THR A 696 -26.55 35.96 33.93
N ASP A 697 -27.62 35.32 34.38
CA ASP A 697 -27.87 33.89 34.23
C ASP A 697 -28.55 33.66 32.87
N ASP A 698 -28.07 32.68 32.09
CA ASP A 698 -28.61 32.27 30.79
C ASP A 698 -30.00 31.59 30.89
N GLY A 699 -30.37 31.11 32.09
CA GLY A 699 -31.56 30.31 32.36
C GLY A 699 -31.26 28.84 32.72
N PHE A 700 -30.02 28.38 32.51
CA PHE A 700 -29.54 27.04 32.82
C PHE A 700 -28.52 27.03 33.98
N GLY A 701 -27.97 28.20 34.32
CA GLY A 701 -27.04 28.42 35.44
C GLY A 701 -25.66 28.94 35.01
N ASN A 702 -25.47 29.20 33.72
CA ASN A 702 -24.22 29.66 33.13
C ASN A 702 -24.14 31.20 33.11
N ALA A 703 -22.91 31.73 33.03
CA ALA A 703 -22.65 33.16 33.00
C ALA A 703 -22.83 33.71 31.58
N LEU A 704 -23.94 34.42 31.37
CA LEU A 704 -24.18 35.21 30.16
C LEU A 704 -23.59 36.62 30.36
N LEU A 705 -22.45 36.87 29.71
CA LEU A 705 -21.85 38.19 29.55
C LEU A 705 -22.56 38.92 28.40
N SER A 706 -22.97 40.16 28.61
CA SER A 706 -23.57 41.02 27.58
C SER A 706 -22.79 42.33 27.46
N PHE A 707 -22.33 42.62 26.25
CA PHE A 707 -21.51 43.79 25.95
C PHE A 707 -22.32 44.89 25.26
N PRO A 708 -21.88 46.17 25.33
CA PRO A 708 -22.39 47.22 24.46
C PRO A 708 -22.14 46.87 22.99
N GLY A 709 -23.12 47.15 22.13
CA GLY A 709 -23.07 46.81 20.70
C GLY A 709 -24.13 45.77 20.31
N GLY A 710 -24.28 44.73 21.13
CA GLY A 710 -25.24 43.63 20.93
C GLY A 710 -24.69 42.27 21.32
N GLU A 711 -23.36 42.15 21.27
CA GLU A 711 -22.54 40.97 21.54
C GLU A 711 -22.84 40.31 22.90
N LYS A 712 -22.86 38.98 22.89
CA LYS A 712 -23.12 38.15 24.06
C LYS A 712 -22.26 36.90 24.03
N LEU A 713 -21.73 36.54 25.20
CA LEU A 713 -20.93 35.34 25.41
C LEU A 713 -21.49 34.55 26.59
N VAL A 714 -21.72 33.25 26.40
CA VAL A 714 -22.08 32.28 27.43
C VAL A 714 -20.82 31.53 27.84
N LEU A 715 -20.45 31.62 29.11
CA LEU A 715 -19.41 30.76 29.67
C LEU A 715 -20.11 29.57 30.34
N SER A 716 -20.12 28.44 29.64
CA SER A 716 -20.73 27.20 30.13
C SER A 716 -19.99 26.70 31.37
N GLY A 717 -20.71 26.14 32.35
CA GLY A 717 -20.14 25.67 33.61
C GLY A 717 -19.70 26.78 34.59
N VAL A 718 -19.43 28.01 34.11
CA VAL A 718 -19.13 29.19 34.95
C VAL A 718 -20.43 29.79 35.49
N ALA A 719 -20.60 29.85 36.81
CA ALA A 719 -21.79 30.47 37.39
C ALA A 719 -21.71 32.01 37.33
N PRO A 720 -22.83 32.75 37.11
CA PRO A 720 -22.84 34.22 37.07
C PRO A 720 -22.24 34.92 38.31
N GLY A 721 -22.25 34.25 39.47
CA GLY A 721 -21.63 34.76 40.69
C GLY A 721 -20.10 34.81 40.65
N ASP A 722 -19.48 33.97 39.83
CA ASP A 722 -18.04 33.73 39.82
C ASP A 722 -17.30 34.61 38.79
N ILE A 723 -18.02 35.30 37.91
CA ILE A 723 -17.47 36.28 36.95
C ILE A 723 -18.18 37.66 36.93
N SER A 724 -18.96 38.01 37.96
CA SER A 724 -19.76 39.28 37.96
C SER A 724 -19.11 40.51 38.61
N SER A 725 -17.97 40.39 39.28
CA SER A 725 -17.30 41.55 39.87
C SER A 725 -16.33 42.23 38.91
N HIS A 726 -16.09 43.53 39.12
CA HIS A 726 -15.07 44.29 38.40
C HIS A 726 -13.69 43.62 38.45
N ALA A 727 -13.33 42.93 39.54
CA ALA A 727 -12.05 42.24 39.64
C ALA A 727 -12.03 40.98 38.75
N GLN A 728 -13.05 40.13 38.83
CA GLN A 728 -13.15 38.92 38.00
C GLN A 728 -13.20 39.27 36.49
N LEU A 729 -13.95 40.31 36.11
CA LEU A 729 -13.98 40.81 34.74
C LEU A 729 -12.67 41.49 34.30
N MET A 730 -11.81 41.96 35.23
CA MET A 730 -10.44 42.38 34.87
C MET A 730 -9.53 41.16 34.72
N SER A 731 -9.66 40.15 35.57
CA SER A 731 -8.93 38.88 35.45
C SER A 731 -9.28 38.13 34.16
N ALA A 732 -10.48 38.30 33.63
CA ALA A 732 -10.87 37.84 32.29
C ALA A 732 -10.45 38.79 31.13
N GLY A 733 -9.67 39.86 31.37
CA GLY A 733 -9.02 40.65 30.30
C GLY A 733 -9.38 42.15 30.10
N ILE A 734 -10.11 42.84 31.01
CA ILE A 734 -10.80 44.14 30.65
C ILE A 734 -10.36 45.44 31.48
N PRO A 735 -10.22 46.72 30.95
CA PRO A 735 -9.23 47.79 31.46
C PRO A 735 -9.51 49.08 32.38
N CYS A 736 -8.49 49.90 32.85
CA CYS A 736 -8.60 51.15 33.78
C CYS A 736 -7.63 52.50 33.78
N PHE A 737 -8.01 53.69 34.40
CA PHE A 737 -7.34 55.00 34.95
C PHE A 737 -6.78 56.35 34.21
N THR A 738 -6.70 57.57 34.89
CA THR A 738 -6.41 59.04 34.38
C THR A 738 -5.87 60.24 35.36
N PRO A 739 -5.41 61.52 34.94
CA PRO A 739 -4.49 62.55 35.66
C PRO A 739 -4.95 63.89 36.43
N GLU A 740 -4.87 64.00 37.79
CA GLU A 740 -5.42 65.19 38.56
C GLU A 740 -4.62 65.87 39.74
N VAL A 741 -3.27 65.87 39.76
CA VAL A 741 -2.43 66.25 40.94
C VAL A 741 -2.29 67.77 41.26
N LEU A 742 -2.28 68.18 42.55
CA LEU A 742 -2.08 69.57 43.05
C LEU A 742 -0.64 69.91 43.51
N LEU A 743 -0.19 71.16 43.28
CA LEU A 743 1.16 71.68 43.63
C LEU A 743 1.12 72.95 44.51
N ALA A 744 2.10 73.12 45.41
CA ALA A 744 2.19 74.26 46.34
C ALA A 744 2.87 75.52 45.73
N THR A 745 2.15 76.64 45.71
CA THR A 745 2.62 77.92 45.14
C THR A 745 2.45 79.09 46.11
N SER A 746 3.08 80.23 45.83
CA SER A 746 2.89 81.48 46.59
C SER A 746 1.45 82.02 46.57
N ARG A 747 0.59 81.45 45.71
CA ARG A 747 -0.82 81.81 45.51
C ARG A 747 -1.80 80.78 46.10
N GLY A 748 -1.29 79.72 46.74
CA GLY A 748 -2.05 78.55 47.23
C GLY A 748 -1.74 77.29 46.42
N ALA A 749 -2.46 76.20 46.72
CA ALA A 749 -2.36 74.95 45.96
C ALA A 749 -3.04 75.07 44.59
N VAL A 750 -2.38 74.60 43.52
CA VAL A 750 -2.83 74.73 42.13
C VAL A 750 -2.59 73.42 41.37
N PRO A 751 -3.56 72.90 40.58
CA PRO A 751 -3.35 71.70 39.77
C PRO A 751 -2.14 71.82 38.83
N ALA A 752 -1.34 70.77 38.72
CA ALA A 752 -0.10 70.75 37.91
C ALA A 752 -0.35 71.23 36.47
N GLY A 753 -1.41 70.73 35.83
CA GLY A 753 -1.81 71.13 34.48
C GLY A 753 -2.20 72.61 34.27
N ARG A 754 -2.25 73.43 35.35
CA ARG A 754 -2.62 74.85 35.35
C ARG A 754 -1.49 75.82 35.77
N ILE A 755 -0.31 75.32 36.12
CA ILE A 755 0.89 76.15 36.43
C ILE A 755 1.39 76.87 35.16
N ARG A 756 1.98 78.06 35.31
CA ARG A 756 2.55 78.85 34.20
C ARG A 756 3.94 79.38 34.53
N VAL A 757 4.72 79.67 33.48
CA VAL A 757 6.00 80.39 33.60
C VAL A 757 5.78 81.73 34.33
N GLY A 758 6.62 82.00 35.34
CA GLY A 758 6.53 83.13 36.25
C GLY A 758 5.72 82.87 37.54
N ASP A 759 4.97 81.77 37.65
CA ASP A 759 4.42 81.35 38.95
C ASP A 759 5.57 81.00 39.91
N LEU A 760 5.39 81.29 41.21
CA LEU A 760 6.39 81.04 42.24
C LEU A 760 6.05 79.75 43.01
N LEU A 761 6.82 78.68 42.79
CA LEU A 761 6.68 77.43 43.54
C LEU A 761 7.33 77.55 44.91
N GLN A 762 6.74 76.91 45.91
CA GLN A 762 7.38 76.77 47.22
C GLN A 762 8.44 75.67 47.15
N THR A 763 9.71 76.03 47.35
CA THR A 763 10.82 75.07 47.44
C THR A 763 11.19 74.78 48.90
N ALA A 764 11.80 73.63 49.16
CA ALA A 764 12.26 73.24 50.48
C ALA A 764 13.48 74.06 50.96
N ASP A 765 14.41 74.36 50.05
CA ASP A 765 15.73 74.93 50.41
C ASP A 765 15.86 76.42 50.13
N ASN A 766 15.30 76.90 49.01
CA ASN A 766 15.59 78.22 48.46
C ASN A 766 14.38 79.18 48.51
N GLY A 767 13.33 78.82 49.25
CA GLY A 767 12.11 79.62 49.39
C GLY A 767 11.24 79.60 48.13
N PHE A 768 10.61 80.72 47.78
CA PHE A 768 9.76 80.80 46.58
C PHE A 768 10.61 81.04 45.33
N GLN A 769 10.65 80.06 44.41
CA GLN A 769 11.42 80.12 43.17
C GLN A 769 10.51 80.22 41.94
N PRO A 770 10.87 81.03 40.93
CA PRO A 770 10.06 81.20 39.72
C PRO A 770 10.16 79.99 38.80
N VAL A 771 9.01 79.49 38.35
CA VAL A 771 8.95 78.59 37.20
C VAL A 771 9.44 79.36 35.97
N ILE A 772 10.48 78.88 35.33
CA ILE A 772 11.06 79.50 34.13
C ILE A 772 10.69 78.75 32.84
N TRP A 773 10.21 77.51 32.95
CA TRP A 773 9.70 76.71 31.83
C TRP A 773 8.65 75.69 32.30
N VAL A 774 7.68 75.38 31.43
CA VAL A 774 6.61 74.39 31.63
C VAL A 774 6.45 73.59 30.34
N GLY A 775 6.62 72.27 30.40
CA GLY A 775 6.33 71.35 29.30
C GLY A 775 5.19 70.39 29.61
N LYS A 776 4.59 69.82 28.58
CA LYS A 776 3.53 68.81 28.69
C LYS A 776 3.72 67.72 27.65
N ARG A 777 3.78 66.48 28.12
CA ARG A 777 3.69 65.29 27.26
C ARG A 777 2.32 64.66 27.45
N GLU A 778 1.51 64.68 26.41
CA GLU A 778 0.33 63.84 26.30
C GLU A 778 0.76 62.52 25.64
N LEU A 779 0.35 61.40 26.24
CA LEU A 779 0.60 60.04 25.76
C LEU A 779 -0.74 59.39 25.49
N SER A 780 -0.98 58.91 24.27
CA SER A 780 -2.17 58.12 23.99
C SER A 780 -2.09 56.73 24.66
N PRO A 781 -3.23 56.06 24.91
CA PRO A 781 -3.21 54.67 25.37
C PRO A 781 -2.39 53.75 24.47
N ALA A 782 -2.49 53.89 23.13
CA ALA A 782 -1.67 53.13 22.18
C ALA A 782 -0.15 53.34 22.35
N GLU A 783 0.29 54.56 22.68
CA GLU A 783 1.71 54.82 22.98
C GLU A 783 2.20 54.24 24.32
N LEU A 784 1.27 53.88 25.22
CA LEU A 784 1.49 53.28 26.53
C LEU A 784 1.26 51.76 26.53
N ALA A 785 0.54 51.24 25.54
CA ALA A 785 0.43 49.84 25.21
C ALA A 785 1.76 49.35 24.61
N LEU A 786 2.25 50.02 23.55
CA LEU A 786 3.55 49.74 22.92
C LEU A 786 4.77 49.98 23.82
N ARG A 787 4.60 50.71 24.93
CA ARG A 787 5.67 51.07 25.90
C ARG A 787 5.15 51.04 27.34
N PRO A 788 4.91 49.84 27.91
CA PRO A 788 4.37 49.70 29.27
C PRO A 788 5.26 50.33 30.34
N GLU A 789 6.57 50.50 30.07
CA GLU A 789 7.52 51.16 30.96
C GLU A 789 7.29 52.67 31.14
N LEU A 790 6.33 53.27 30.42
CA LEU A 790 5.92 54.67 30.54
C LEU A 790 4.57 54.86 31.29
N ARG A 791 3.84 53.79 31.63
CA ARG A 791 2.55 53.86 32.36
C ARG A 791 2.72 54.51 33.75
N PRO A 792 1.77 55.33 34.25
CA PRO A 792 1.94 56.06 35.51
C PRO A 792 2.09 55.14 36.70
N TYR A 793 2.62 55.66 37.80
CA TYR A 793 2.60 55.06 39.11
C TYR A 793 1.62 55.80 40.01
N CYS A 794 0.72 55.08 40.67
CA CYS A 794 -0.23 55.61 41.64
C CYS A 794 0.38 55.56 43.04
N LEU A 795 0.70 56.71 43.63
CA LEU A 795 1.08 56.84 45.04
C LEU A 795 -0.16 57.15 45.88
N ARG A 796 -0.50 56.29 46.84
CA ARG A 796 -1.72 56.42 47.68
C ARG A 796 -1.42 57.04 49.06
N PRO A 797 -2.39 57.75 49.70
CA PRO A 797 -2.25 58.39 51.02
C PRO A 797 -1.83 57.48 52.19
N ASP A 798 -2.00 56.16 52.04
CA ASP A 798 -1.76 55.20 53.12
C ASP A 798 -0.33 54.63 53.13
N GLY A 799 0.44 54.85 52.05
CA GLY A 799 1.84 54.40 51.88
C GLY A 799 2.87 55.15 52.73
N LEU A 800 4.16 54.91 52.46
CA LEU A 800 5.28 55.46 53.23
C LEU A 800 5.32 57.00 53.22
N LEU A 801 5.02 57.61 52.07
CA LEU A 801 5.10 59.07 51.91
C LEU A 801 3.83 59.81 52.32
N ARG A 802 2.66 59.16 52.30
CA ARG A 802 1.36 59.69 52.78
C ARG A 802 0.90 61.01 52.14
N PRO A 803 0.74 61.11 50.81
CA PRO A 803 0.20 62.31 50.19
C PRO A 803 -1.23 62.63 50.64
N GLU A 804 -1.61 63.91 50.58
CA GLU A 804 -2.95 64.40 50.97
C GLU A 804 -4.07 63.81 50.10
N ARG A 805 -3.74 63.42 48.86
CA ARG A 805 -4.61 62.74 47.87
C ARG A 805 -3.78 61.75 47.04
N PRO A 806 -4.37 60.71 46.43
CA PRO A 806 -3.66 59.85 45.50
C PRO A 806 -3.04 60.64 44.33
N MET A 807 -1.82 60.28 43.95
CA MET A 807 -1.06 60.96 42.89
C MET A 807 -0.71 59.97 41.78
N LEU A 808 -1.01 60.31 40.52
CA LEU A 808 -0.44 59.62 39.37
C LEU A 808 0.83 60.34 38.91
N LEU A 809 1.94 59.59 38.82
CA LEU A 809 3.29 60.07 38.60
C LEU A 809 3.93 59.32 37.43
N SER A 810 4.90 59.89 36.71
CA SER A 810 5.67 59.09 35.76
C SER A 810 6.61 58.11 36.49
N PRO A 811 6.97 56.95 35.91
CA PRO A 811 7.84 55.96 36.55
C PRO A 811 9.15 56.52 37.11
N GLN A 812 9.74 57.49 36.39
CA GLN A 812 11.01 58.14 36.75
C GLN A 812 10.83 59.43 37.58
N HIS A 813 9.60 59.83 37.91
CA HIS A 813 9.34 60.99 38.78
C HIS A 813 9.88 60.72 40.18
N ARG A 814 10.70 61.62 40.74
CA ARG A 814 11.40 61.36 42.00
C ARG A 814 10.82 62.15 43.17
N LEU A 815 10.45 61.38 44.19
CA LEU A 815 9.94 61.84 45.47
C LEU A 815 11.11 61.93 46.47
N LEU A 816 11.02 62.84 47.44
CA LEU A 816 12.05 62.99 48.46
C LEU A 816 11.83 61.99 49.61
N VAL A 817 12.81 61.13 49.82
CA VAL A 817 12.87 60.22 50.96
C VAL A 817 13.98 60.61 51.93
N ASN A 818 13.77 60.38 53.22
CA ASN A 818 14.76 60.63 54.27
C ASN A 818 14.63 59.63 55.43
N ARG A 819 15.45 59.77 56.47
CA ARG A 819 15.45 58.90 57.66
C ARG A 819 14.09 58.78 58.38
N ARG A 820 13.20 59.76 58.24
CA ARG A 820 11.84 59.70 58.81
C ARG A 820 10.85 58.98 57.92
N THR A 821 11.10 58.88 56.60
CA THR A 821 10.24 58.14 55.66
C THR A 821 10.22 56.65 56.00
N PHE A 822 11.38 56.07 56.35
CA PHE A 822 11.53 54.65 56.69
C PHE A 822 11.64 54.39 58.21
N ASP A 823 11.32 55.41 59.02
CA ASP A 823 11.24 55.40 60.50
C ASP A 823 12.43 54.77 61.28
N ARG A 824 13.64 54.70 60.67
CA ARG A 824 14.87 54.08 61.23
C ARG A 824 16.15 54.75 60.72
N GLU A 825 17.32 54.35 61.26
CA GLU A 825 18.63 54.79 60.74
C GLU A 825 18.91 54.22 59.34
N THR A 826 18.56 54.96 58.29
CA THR A 826 18.99 54.65 56.92
C THR A 826 20.44 55.11 56.68
N PRO A 827 21.19 54.42 55.79
CA PRO A 827 22.59 54.74 55.50
C PRO A 827 22.78 56.04 54.70
N PHE A 828 21.69 56.68 54.24
CA PHE A 828 21.68 57.92 53.45
C PHE A 828 21.03 59.10 54.21
N GLY A 829 21.13 60.29 53.62
CA GLY A 829 20.55 61.54 54.14
C GLY A 829 19.14 61.79 53.58
N GLU A 830 18.85 63.04 53.22
CA GLU A 830 17.78 63.32 52.25
C GLU A 830 18.24 62.89 50.85
N SER A 831 17.40 62.15 50.14
CA SER A 831 17.72 61.60 48.82
C SER A 831 16.45 61.43 47.99
N PHE A 832 16.61 61.38 46.67
CA PHE A 832 15.53 61.18 45.73
C PHE A 832 15.33 59.69 45.42
N LEU A 833 14.06 59.26 45.38
CA LEU A 833 13.63 57.92 44.98
C LEU A 833 12.56 58.04 43.90
N SER A 834 12.73 57.35 42.76
CA SER A 834 11.76 57.37 41.66
C SER A 834 10.54 56.53 41.99
N ALA A 835 9.35 56.90 41.50
CA ALA A 835 8.10 56.16 41.74
C ALA A 835 8.23 54.65 41.45
N LYS A 836 8.92 54.26 40.36
CA LYS A 836 9.24 52.86 40.04
C LYS A 836 10.07 52.11 41.10
N LEU A 837 10.97 52.81 41.80
CA LEU A 837 11.78 52.23 42.86
C LEU A 837 11.12 52.36 44.24
N LEU A 838 10.19 53.30 44.40
CA LEU A 838 9.34 53.38 45.59
C LEU A 838 8.36 52.21 45.62
N ALA A 839 7.81 51.81 44.47
CA ALA A 839 6.97 50.62 44.33
C ALA A 839 7.61 49.30 44.77
N GLU A 840 8.94 49.21 44.76
CA GLU A 840 9.67 48.03 45.25
C GLU A 840 9.76 47.98 46.79
N VAL A 841 9.36 49.04 47.50
CA VAL A 841 9.50 49.19 48.96
C VAL A 841 8.27 49.80 49.66
N ASP A 842 7.23 50.15 48.92
CA ASP A 842 5.94 50.70 49.39
C ASP A 842 4.85 50.15 48.47
N GLU A 843 4.15 49.10 48.93
CA GLU A 843 3.10 48.40 48.17
C GLU A 843 1.90 49.32 47.83
N ASN A 844 1.79 50.46 48.50
CA ASN A 844 0.78 51.49 48.23
C ASN A 844 1.23 52.50 47.15
N CYS A 845 2.39 52.26 46.53
CA CYS A 845 2.84 52.90 45.31
C CYS A 845 2.98 51.84 44.21
N GLY A 846 2.03 51.75 43.27
CA GLY A 846 2.06 50.73 42.21
C GLY A 846 2.15 51.34 40.82
N GLN A 847 2.77 50.66 39.85
CA GLN A 847 2.54 51.02 38.45
C GLN A 847 1.07 50.75 38.13
N LEU A 848 0.42 51.67 37.44
CA LEU A 848 -0.83 51.36 36.77
C LEU A 848 -0.50 50.34 35.68
N SER A 849 -1.01 49.13 35.84
CA SER A 849 -1.00 48.11 34.79
C SER A 849 -1.60 48.68 33.51
N GLU A 850 -2.59 49.58 33.58
CA GLU A 850 -3.23 50.15 32.41
C GLU A 850 -3.62 51.63 32.56
N VAL A 851 -4.03 52.24 31.44
CA VAL A 851 -4.26 53.68 31.33
C VAL A 851 -5.41 53.98 30.37
N THR A 852 -6.65 53.98 30.85
CA THR A 852 -7.88 54.20 30.03
C THR A 852 -8.19 55.66 29.71
N GLY A 853 -7.15 56.40 29.30
CA GLY A 853 -7.27 57.75 28.77
C GLY A 853 -5.90 58.36 28.52
N PRO A 854 -5.80 59.40 27.69
CA PRO A 854 -4.51 60.03 27.42
C PRO A 854 -3.90 60.57 28.71
N VAL A 855 -2.67 60.16 29.03
CA VAL A 855 -1.94 60.65 30.21
C VAL A 855 -1.16 61.89 29.84
N THR A 856 -1.52 63.01 30.47
CA THR A 856 -0.75 64.25 30.43
C THR A 856 0.27 64.28 31.58
N TYR A 857 1.53 63.97 31.30
CA TYR A 857 2.62 64.30 32.22
C TYR A 857 2.99 65.78 32.07
N VAL A 858 3.09 66.49 33.21
CA VAL A 858 3.43 67.91 33.27
C VAL A 858 4.82 68.07 33.88
N HIS A 859 5.69 68.82 33.19
CA HIS A 859 7.08 69.07 33.60
C HIS A 859 7.29 70.56 33.89
N LEU A 860 8.01 70.88 34.95
CA LEU A 860 8.19 72.25 35.47
C LEU A 860 9.66 72.47 35.84
N MET A 861 10.27 73.56 35.39
CA MET A 861 11.66 73.92 35.72
C MET A 861 11.78 75.27 36.42
N THR A 862 12.75 75.37 37.32
CA THR A 862 13.22 76.57 38.02
C THR A 862 14.67 76.90 37.58
N GLU A 863 15.25 78.04 37.98
CA GLU A 863 16.64 78.44 37.59
C GLU A 863 17.72 77.41 37.99
N ARG A 864 17.41 76.54 38.93
CA ARG A 864 18.17 75.36 39.33
C ARG A 864 17.20 74.21 39.57
N HIS A 865 17.72 72.99 39.72
CA HIS A 865 16.91 71.90 40.24
C HIS A 865 16.51 72.17 41.69
N GLU A 866 15.22 72.05 42.01
CA GLU A 866 14.66 72.33 43.33
C GLU A 866 13.82 71.16 43.85
N VAL A 867 13.67 71.08 45.17
CA VAL A 867 12.65 70.25 45.82
C VAL A 867 11.41 71.12 46.06
N ILE A 868 10.25 70.72 45.53
CA ILE A 868 8.95 71.39 45.65
C ILE A 868 7.95 70.50 46.40
N PHE A 869 6.71 70.97 46.61
CA PHE A 869 5.67 70.20 47.29
C PHE A 869 4.44 69.96 46.41
N ALA A 870 3.96 68.71 46.39
CA ALA A 870 2.86 68.20 45.58
C ALA A 870 1.96 67.28 46.44
N GLU A 871 0.65 67.57 46.53
CA GLU A 871 -0.29 66.93 47.49
C GLU A 871 0.32 66.74 48.89
N GLY A 872 0.99 67.79 49.41
CA GLY A 872 1.69 67.78 50.70
C GLY A 872 3.10 67.18 50.71
N ILE A 873 3.51 66.43 49.68
CA ILE A 873 4.76 65.65 49.65
C ILE A 873 5.88 66.38 48.94
N ALA A 874 7.09 66.30 49.50
CA ALA A 874 8.29 66.81 48.87
C ALA A 874 8.66 65.96 47.63
N THR A 875 8.67 66.59 46.46
CA THR A 875 9.00 65.99 45.17
C THR A 875 9.92 66.92 44.37
N GLU A 876 10.40 66.51 43.20
CA GLU A 876 11.30 67.34 42.39
C GLU A 876 10.62 68.22 41.33
N THR A 877 11.30 69.32 40.99
CA THR A 877 11.17 69.95 39.66
C THR A 877 11.80 69.07 38.59
N PHE A 878 11.44 69.25 37.32
CA PHE A 878 12.03 68.51 36.21
C PHE A 878 13.55 68.74 36.09
N TRP A 879 14.35 67.67 36.12
CA TRP A 879 15.75 67.71 35.72
C TRP A 879 15.89 67.23 34.27
N PRO A 880 16.47 68.03 33.36
CA PRO A 880 16.58 67.69 31.94
C PRO A 880 17.73 66.70 31.69
N GLY A 881 17.62 65.48 32.22
CA GLY A 881 18.54 64.38 31.95
C GLY A 881 18.46 63.88 30.50
N PRO A 882 19.45 63.13 29.98
CA PRO A 882 19.47 62.68 28.58
C PRO A 882 18.28 61.79 28.18
N GLU A 883 17.83 60.97 29.12
CA GLU A 883 16.62 60.14 28.97
C GLU A 883 15.34 61.00 28.99
N ALA A 884 15.29 62.03 29.85
CA ALA A 884 14.14 62.91 30.00
C ALA A 884 13.98 63.90 28.83
N ILE A 885 15.08 64.43 28.30
CA ILE A 885 15.13 65.28 27.09
C ILE A 885 14.58 64.53 25.87
N ARG A 886 14.94 63.25 25.70
CA ARG A 886 14.38 62.38 24.65
C ARG A 886 12.88 62.10 24.82
N GLY A 887 12.34 62.32 26.02
CA GLY A 887 10.93 62.12 26.34
C GLY A 887 10.03 63.34 26.14
N LEU A 888 10.57 64.50 25.72
CA LEU A 888 9.79 65.71 25.46
C LEU A 888 9.21 65.72 24.04
N SER A 889 8.12 66.46 23.83
CA SER A 889 7.62 66.75 22.48
C SER A 889 8.64 67.58 21.69
N ALA A 890 8.61 67.53 20.36
CA ALA A 890 9.54 68.29 19.52
C ALA A 890 9.40 69.83 19.69
N GLU A 891 8.23 70.30 20.12
CA GLU A 891 7.97 71.71 20.43
C GLU A 891 8.55 72.10 21.80
N ASP A 892 8.23 71.34 22.84
CA ASP A 892 8.77 71.50 24.21
C ASP A 892 10.30 71.45 24.24
N LEU A 893 10.88 70.48 23.53
CA LEU A 893 12.33 70.31 23.39
C LEU A 893 12.98 71.53 22.74
N ARG A 894 12.35 72.08 21.70
CA ARG A 894 12.86 73.25 20.98
C ARG A 894 12.79 74.53 21.82
N GLU A 895 11.74 74.70 22.61
CA GLU A 895 11.64 75.82 23.55
C GLU A 895 12.69 75.68 24.67
N LEU A 896 12.84 74.48 25.25
CA LEU A 896 13.82 74.21 26.29
C LEU A 896 15.25 74.50 25.83
N LEU A 897 15.63 74.04 24.64
CA LEU A 897 16.97 74.29 24.06
C LEU A 897 17.21 75.74 23.65
N TYR A 898 16.15 76.55 23.46
CA TYR A 898 16.29 77.99 23.26
C TYR A 898 16.58 78.72 24.58
N LEU A 899 15.95 78.29 25.67
CA LEU A 899 16.17 78.84 27.01
C LEU A 899 17.51 78.38 27.62
N PHE A 900 17.95 77.16 27.29
CA PHE A 900 19.21 76.55 27.74
C PHE A 900 20.02 75.97 26.57
N PRO A 901 20.70 76.81 25.77
CA PRO A 901 21.51 76.36 24.63
C PRO A 901 22.60 75.35 25.00
N GLU A 902 23.10 75.40 26.24
CA GLU A 902 24.12 74.48 26.77
C GLU A 902 23.62 73.02 26.85
N LEU A 903 22.30 72.81 26.96
CA LEU A 903 21.70 71.47 26.98
C LEU A 903 21.60 70.82 25.60
N ALA A 904 21.87 71.57 24.51
CA ALA A 904 21.82 71.01 23.15
C ALA A 904 22.84 69.87 22.95
N ALA A 905 23.98 69.93 23.66
CA ALA A 905 25.00 68.87 23.64
C ALA A 905 24.54 67.55 24.29
N VAL A 906 23.45 67.56 25.07
CA VAL A 906 22.90 66.38 25.74
C VAL A 906 22.01 65.56 24.81
N HIS A 907 21.43 66.18 23.79
CA HIS A 907 20.49 65.55 22.86
C HIS A 907 21.19 64.49 22.00
N GLY A 908 20.85 63.22 22.21
CA GLY A 908 21.47 62.07 21.54
C GLY A 908 22.55 61.36 22.37
N LEU A 909 22.95 61.92 23.51
CA LEU A 909 23.78 61.22 24.50
C LEU A 909 22.92 60.37 25.45
N THR A 910 23.55 59.42 26.14
CA THR A 910 22.92 58.59 27.17
C THR A 910 23.84 58.46 28.39
N GLY A 911 23.32 57.95 29.50
CA GLY A 911 24.17 57.50 30.60
C GLY A 911 24.93 58.61 31.34
N GLU A 912 26.11 58.28 31.90
CA GLU A 912 26.84 59.19 32.80
C GLU A 912 27.52 60.35 32.08
N GLU A 913 27.96 60.15 30.84
CA GLU A 913 28.54 61.20 30.00
C GLU A 913 27.52 62.30 29.69
N GLY A 914 26.33 61.93 29.18
CA GLY A 914 25.25 62.87 28.94
C GLY A 914 24.81 63.61 30.21
N ARG A 915 24.75 62.92 31.36
CA ARG A 915 24.47 63.55 32.67
C ARG A 915 25.58 64.52 33.10
N GLY A 916 26.84 64.27 32.75
CA GLY A 916 27.95 65.20 32.99
C GLY A 916 27.78 66.55 32.25
N TYR A 917 27.26 66.52 31.03
CA TYR A 917 26.92 67.73 30.28
C TYR A 917 25.75 68.50 30.94
N VAL A 918 24.69 67.82 31.38
CA VAL A 918 23.57 68.48 32.10
C VAL A 918 24.04 69.16 33.39
N ARG A 919 24.90 68.50 34.18
CA ARG A 919 25.50 69.10 35.40
C ARG A 919 26.31 70.36 35.10
N THR A 920 26.93 70.42 33.93
CA THR A 920 27.75 71.57 33.50
C THR A 920 26.88 72.72 32.95
N GLY A 921 25.77 72.43 32.29
CA GLY A 921 24.88 73.42 31.67
C GLY A 921 23.74 73.93 32.56
N TYR A 922 23.05 73.05 33.28
CA TYR A 922 21.89 73.38 34.13
C TYR A 922 22.18 73.22 35.64
N GLY A 923 23.09 72.31 36.00
CA GLY A 923 23.54 72.09 37.37
C GLY A 923 23.24 70.69 37.92
N ASP A 924 23.82 70.40 39.08
CA ASP A 924 23.59 69.16 39.82
C ASP A 924 22.15 69.01 40.33
N LEU A 925 21.77 67.77 40.62
CA LEU A 925 20.51 67.45 41.28
C LEU A 925 20.48 68.04 42.71
N ALA A 926 19.32 68.57 43.11
CA ALA A 926 19.10 69.15 44.45
C ALA A 926 19.40 68.18 45.61
N ARG A 927 19.27 66.87 45.38
CA ARG A 927 19.63 65.79 46.29
C ARG A 927 20.21 64.61 45.50
N GLN A 928 20.94 63.73 46.19
CA GLN A 928 21.43 62.49 45.61
C GLN A 928 20.26 61.56 45.24
N SER A 929 20.30 60.94 44.06
CA SER A 929 19.33 59.92 43.65
C SER A 929 19.79 58.53 44.11
N LEU A 930 18.90 57.78 44.75
CA LEU A 930 19.11 56.38 45.11
C LEU A 930 18.93 55.47 43.87
N LYS A 931 19.48 54.25 43.95
CA LYS A 931 19.35 53.17 42.96
C LYS A 931 18.83 51.90 43.63
N ARG A 932 18.26 50.95 42.87
CA ARG A 932 17.76 49.65 43.39
C ARG A 932 18.71 48.95 44.39
N ARG A 933 20.01 48.92 44.11
CA ARG A 933 21.02 48.34 45.03
C ARG A 933 21.09 49.02 46.40
N ASP A 934 20.81 50.33 46.45
CA ASP A 934 20.86 51.13 47.67
C ASP A 934 19.60 50.88 48.55
N LEU A 935 18.62 50.12 48.02
CA LEU A 935 17.39 49.67 48.69
C LEU A 935 17.47 48.22 49.21
N GLN A 936 18.44 47.40 48.80
CA GLN A 936 18.56 45.96 49.13
C GLN A 936 18.68 45.62 50.64
N HIS A 937 18.75 46.62 51.51
CA HIS A 937 18.80 46.49 52.96
C HIS A 937 17.66 47.23 53.67
N LEU A 938 16.71 47.77 52.92
CA LEU A 938 15.43 48.26 53.42
C LEU A 938 14.42 47.12 53.27
N PRO A 939 13.66 46.75 54.31
CA PRO A 939 12.51 45.86 54.12
C PRO A 939 11.44 46.58 53.30
N ALA A 940 10.68 45.83 52.50
CA ALA A 940 9.37 46.30 52.02
C ALA A 940 8.47 46.64 53.22
N ALA A 941 7.65 47.68 53.08
CA ALA A 941 7.01 48.37 54.21
C ALA A 941 5.50 48.56 54.04
#